data_AF-A0A958WUH2-F1
#
_entry.id   AF-A0A958WUH2-F1
#
_cell.length_a   1.000
_cell.length_b   1.000
_cell.length_c   1.000
_cell.angle_alpha   90.00
_cell.angle_beta   90.00
_cell.angle_gamma   90.00
#
_symmetry.space_group_name_H-M   'P 1'
#
loop_
_entity.id
_entity.type
_entity.pdbx_description
1 polymer ?
#
loop_
_entity_poly.entity_id
_entity_poly.type
_entity_poly.pdbx_seq_one_letter_code
_entity_poly.pdbx_strand_id
1 'polypeptide(L)'
;MEFSALPSPLKVCLKAAEIMQLGAMILDKEGNIVSVNKRFAQDLGYSLDQFDPQTIFQVNPHFNFIAWKKLWEDLQIKNKTSLETEHITAAGDILPVRLRVVLFEAHLCQFIVEDAHEEAHEDLYLARFCMDNANEMILWVAPDGQIFYANKAARETLGYSADELLAMKVTDLEPALTTTDWEQEWQALKEKKWLKLESFRRTKAGKKIAVELSLHYMNYNGREYKLAFMRDISQQKQQEEIIKLSYHALGQASQMIYWLRPDGSFIYVNHAQCQKLGYSQEELLQMHLWDIDPQTTGETWPQRWDLLKKEGDLEMDGLRLTKNGEPIPVRLYLNYLQYEGKEYNLAFASDLRKRKKLEEDIKLSFETINQSPDMVFWLNEDATFRYFNATFANMTGYSEDEINSMGLLGFFPKYNLDDFKKAWAQLQHGEVLSSELTLDCKNGKKLVVESVVKMIRFEGKEYSSTVLRDIRERKENEEALKIQLVEIERLRRQAQEENIILKEEIKLDQGSNNIISQSPKYKPILRQIGQVAETNATVLILGETGTGKELLAKAIHSLSERADRPMVKVNCGALPENLIESELFGHEKGAFTGAFQRKIGRFEMAHKGTLFLDEIGELPIDLQSKLLRVLQEGEFERLGATETTQVDVRLIAATNRNLEALVEKGKFREDLFYRLNVFPIFNLPLRERKEDIEPLIRHFIEKYNKQLGKRITEIPQSVMNELEEYEYPGNVRELENLIERAMILSPGKKLVSNFQFKKSKSGKKEVFRDMDEMQKLHILEALRRANGKVSGKGGAAELLGMNDKTLDSRMKKLGIGRFDFVT
;
A
#
# COMPACT_ATOMS: atom_id res chain seq x y z
N MET A 1 -58.74 -92.93 76.09
CA MET A 1 -59.89 -93.15 75.18
C MET A 1 -59.38 -93.14 73.74
N GLU A 2 -59.86 -94.06 72.90
CA GLU A 2 -59.16 -94.50 71.69
C GLU A 2 -59.02 -93.45 70.58
N PHE A 3 -57.81 -93.35 70.02
CA PHE A 3 -57.43 -92.59 68.81
C PHE A 3 -58.29 -92.89 67.57
N SER A 4 -59.18 -93.90 67.62
CA SER A 4 -60.03 -94.36 66.52
C SER A 4 -61.17 -93.37 66.20
N ALA A 5 -61.68 -92.60 67.17
CA ALA A 5 -62.89 -91.78 67.03
C ALA A 5 -62.70 -90.34 66.47
N LEU A 6 -61.47 -89.86 66.26
CA LEU A 6 -61.21 -88.49 65.76
C LEU A 6 -61.37 -88.34 64.23
N PRO A 7 -61.82 -87.17 63.72
CA PRO A 7 -61.76 -86.84 62.30
C PRO A 7 -60.34 -86.93 61.72
N SER A 8 -60.21 -87.41 60.48
CA SER A 8 -58.92 -87.63 59.80
C SER A 8 -57.99 -86.40 59.78
N PRO A 9 -58.48 -85.16 59.54
CA PRO A 9 -57.62 -83.96 59.54
C PRO A 9 -56.94 -83.68 60.88
N LEU A 10 -57.63 -83.90 62.00
CA LEU A 10 -57.10 -83.65 63.34
C LEU A 10 -56.00 -84.65 63.72
N LYS A 11 -56.09 -85.90 63.24
CA LYS A 11 -55.02 -86.90 63.38
C LYS A 11 -53.75 -86.47 62.63
N VAL A 12 -53.90 -85.88 61.44
CA VAL A 12 -52.79 -85.34 60.66
C VAL A 12 -52.18 -84.13 61.37
N CYS A 13 -52.99 -83.25 61.96
CA CYS A 13 -52.50 -82.09 62.70
C CYS A 13 -51.71 -82.46 63.96
N LEU A 14 -52.15 -83.43 64.75
CA LEU A 14 -51.39 -83.92 65.92
C LEU A 14 -50.06 -84.56 65.50
N LYS A 15 -50.07 -85.33 64.41
CA LYS A 15 -48.87 -85.98 63.88
C LYS A 15 -47.91 -84.98 63.23
N ALA A 16 -48.42 -83.93 62.58
CA ALA A 16 -47.61 -82.83 62.05
C ALA A 16 -46.95 -82.03 63.18
N ALA A 17 -47.69 -81.72 64.26
CA ALA A 17 -47.12 -81.07 65.44
C ALA A 17 -46.04 -81.94 66.09
N GLU A 18 -46.24 -83.26 66.15
CA GLU A 18 -45.24 -84.21 66.68
C GLU A 18 -43.96 -84.26 65.81
N ILE A 19 -44.09 -84.22 64.47
CA ILE A 19 -42.94 -84.09 63.55
C ILE A 19 -42.21 -82.76 63.74
N MET A 20 -42.96 -81.69 64.02
CA MET A 20 -42.42 -80.36 64.29
C MET A 20 -41.90 -80.18 65.73
N GLN A 21 -41.94 -81.25 66.55
CA GLN A 21 -41.55 -81.23 67.97
C GLN A 21 -42.34 -80.21 68.82
N LEU A 22 -43.57 -79.89 68.43
CA LEU A 22 -44.47 -79.01 69.19
C LEU A 22 -45.46 -79.82 70.03
N GLY A 23 -45.77 -79.35 71.23
CA GLY A 23 -46.86 -79.89 72.03
C GLY A 23 -48.20 -79.54 71.40
N ALA A 24 -49.14 -80.49 71.30
CA ALA A 24 -50.49 -80.19 70.82
C ALA A 24 -51.58 -80.95 71.57
N MET A 25 -52.72 -80.30 71.78
CA MET A 25 -53.93 -80.89 72.36
C MET A 25 -55.19 -80.50 71.57
N ILE A 26 -56.21 -81.35 71.63
CA ILE A 26 -57.53 -81.15 71.04
C ILE A 26 -58.55 -81.07 72.18
N LEU A 27 -59.34 -80.00 72.16
CA LEU A 27 -60.40 -79.74 73.14
C LEU A 27 -61.77 -79.67 72.46
N ASP A 28 -62.81 -80.13 73.16
CA ASP A 28 -64.20 -79.91 72.76
C ASP A 28 -64.74 -78.55 73.25
N LYS A 29 -65.98 -78.21 72.85
CA LYS A 29 -66.62 -76.93 73.22
C LYS A 29 -66.83 -76.77 74.72
N GLU A 30 -66.94 -77.86 75.47
CA GLU A 30 -67.05 -77.88 76.93
C GLU A 30 -65.68 -77.70 77.63
N GLY A 31 -64.57 -77.80 76.91
CA GLY A 31 -63.21 -77.68 77.44
C GLY A 31 -62.64 -79.02 77.92
N ASN A 32 -63.23 -80.15 77.52
CA ASN A 32 -62.68 -81.47 77.78
C ASN A 32 -61.56 -81.80 76.81
N ILE A 33 -60.51 -82.44 77.31
CA ILE A 33 -59.36 -82.88 76.50
C ILE A 33 -59.75 -84.16 75.77
N VAL A 34 -59.93 -84.04 74.45
CA VAL A 34 -60.31 -85.15 73.57
C VAL A 34 -59.09 -86.00 73.20
N SER A 35 -57.95 -85.36 72.96
CA SER A 35 -56.68 -86.04 72.66
C SER A 35 -55.49 -85.09 72.78
N VAL A 36 -54.31 -85.65 73.05
CA VAL A 36 -53.03 -84.93 73.07
C VAL A 36 -51.98 -85.67 72.24
N ASN A 37 -50.90 -85.00 71.83
CA ASN A 37 -49.74 -85.67 71.25
C ASN A 37 -48.71 -86.05 72.32
N LYS A 38 -47.74 -86.91 71.96
CA LYS A 38 -46.71 -87.42 72.87
C LYS A 38 -45.86 -86.31 73.50
N ARG A 39 -45.52 -85.28 72.72
CA ARG A 39 -44.72 -84.14 73.17
C ARG A 39 -45.43 -83.36 74.28
N PHE A 40 -46.71 -83.03 74.09
CA PHE A 40 -47.49 -82.31 75.10
C PHE A 40 -47.62 -83.09 76.42
N ALA A 41 -47.86 -84.40 76.35
CA ALA A 41 -47.89 -85.23 77.56
C ALA A 41 -46.53 -85.23 78.29
N GLN A 42 -45.42 -85.33 77.55
CA GLN A 42 -44.06 -85.28 78.09
C GLN A 42 -43.74 -83.92 78.73
N ASP A 43 -44.08 -82.81 78.07
CA ASP A 43 -43.81 -81.45 78.56
C ASP A 43 -44.52 -81.18 79.90
N LEU A 44 -45.67 -81.81 80.13
CA LEU A 44 -46.42 -81.73 81.38
C LEU A 44 -46.09 -82.83 82.39
N GLY A 45 -45.18 -83.75 82.06
CA GLY A 45 -44.75 -84.83 82.97
C GLY A 45 -45.72 -86.02 83.08
N TYR A 46 -46.63 -86.21 82.12
CA TYR A 46 -47.55 -87.34 82.05
C TYR A 46 -47.11 -88.36 81.00
N SER A 47 -47.40 -89.64 81.22
CA SER A 47 -47.31 -90.65 80.15
C SER A 47 -48.57 -90.61 79.29
N LEU A 48 -48.45 -90.81 77.97
CA LEU A 48 -49.58 -90.66 77.04
C LEU A 48 -50.77 -91.59 77.40
N ASP A 49 -50.47 -92.78 77.91
CA ASP A 49 -51.47 -93.78 78.32
C ASP A 49 -52.09 -93.49 79.72
N GLN A 50 -51.49 -92.57 80.49
CA GLN A 50 -51.91 -92.19 81.84
C GLN A 50 -52.16 -90.68 81.97
N PHE A 51 -52.46 -89.97 80.88
CA PHE A 51 -52.79 -88.56 80.95
C PHE A 51 -54.10 -88.39 81.74
N ASP A 52 -53.96 -87.95 83.00
CA ASP A 52 -55.05 -87.86 83.98
C ASP A 52 -55.97 -86.65 83.76
N PRO A 53 -55.47 -85.45 83.37
CA PRO A 53 -56.34 -84.29 83.19
C PRO A 53 -57.38 -84.52 82.10
N GLN A 54 -58.66 -84.42 82.46
CA GLN A 54 -59.78 -84.60 81.53
C GLN A 54 -60.26 -83.27 80.94
N THR A 55 -59.82 -82.13 81.49
CA THR A 55 -60.25 -80.79 81.06
C THR A 55 -59.10 -79.80 81.06
N ILE A 56 -59.19 -78.76 80.22
CA ILE A 56 -58.19 -77.68 80.18
C ILE A 56 -58.07 -76.93 81.51
N PHE A 57 -59.15 -76.92 82.31
CA PHE A 57 -59.21 -76.26 83.63
C PHE A 57 -58.29 -76.90 84.68
N GLN A 58 -57.90 -78.16 84.49
CA GLN A 58 -56.98 -78.87 85.37
C GLN A 58 -55.51 -78.63 84.98
N VAL A 59 -55.26 -78.23 83.74
CA VAL A 59 -53.92 -78.05 83.18
C VAL A 59 -53.55 -76.57 83.09
N ASN A 60 -54.52 -75.66 83.08
CA ASN A 60 -54.27 -74.24 82.97
C ASN A 60 -55.01 -73.48 84.08
N PRO A 61 -54.29 -72.82 85.00
CA PRO A 61 -54.89 -72.14 86.15
C PRO A 61 -55.71 -70.90 85.77
N HIS A 62 -55.50 -70.35 84.57
CA HIS A 62 -56.21 -69.16 84.09
C HIS A 62 -57.49 -69.49 83.32
N PHE A 63 -57.68 -70.74 82.90
CA PHE A 63 -58.95 -71.18 82.34
C PHE A 63 -59.88 -71.62 83.46
N ASN A 64 -60.93 -70.84 83.69
CA ASN A 64 -62.16 -71.26 84.36
C ASN A 64 -63.31 -71.32 83.32
N PHE A 65 -64.47 -71.84 83.72
CA PHE A 65 -65.62 -72.03 82.81
C PHE A 65 -66.02 -70.74 82.06
N ILE A 66 -65.94 -69.57 82.73
CA ILE A 66 -66.29 -68.27 82.14
C ILE A 66 -65.23 -67.83 81.13
N ALA A 67 -63.94 -67.94 81.49
CA ALA A 67 -62.82 -67.57 80.63
C ALA A 67 -62.78 -68.44 79.36
N TRP A 68 -63.06 -69.74 79.50
CA TRP A 68 -63.15 -70.66 78.37
C TRP A 68 -64.31 -70.34 77.45
N LYS A 69 -65.51 -70.09 77.99
CA LYS A 69 -66.66 -69.73 77.17
C LYS A 69 -66.39 -68.45 76.35
N LYS A 70 -65.75 -67.46 76.96
CA LYS A 70 -65.36 -66.22 76.26
C LYS A 70 -64.33 -66.48 75.17
N LEU A 71 -63.30 -67.29 75.43
CA LEU A 71 -62.32 -67.67 74.41
C LEU A 71 -62.97 -68.45 73.26
N TRP A 72 -63.91 -69.35 73.57
CA TRP A 72 -64.64 -70.13 72.58
C TRP A 72 -65.52 -69.24 71.68
N GLU A 73 -66.25 -68.29 72.25
CA GLU A 73 -67.02 -67.29 71.48
C GLU A 73 -66.11 -66.45 70.57
N ASP A 74 -64.95 -66.02 71.08
CA ASP A 74 -63.93 -65.29 70.30
C ASP A 74 -63.38 -66.13 69.14
N LEU A 75 -63.18 -67.44 69.36
CA LEU A 75 -62.72 -68.38 68.35
C LEU A 75 -63.76 -68.64 67.26
N GLN A 76 -65.05 -68.68 67.59
CA GLN A 76 -66.12 -68.79 66.59
C GLN A 76 -66.15 -67.58 65.63
N ILE A 77 -65.66 -66.41 66.09
CA ILE A 77 -65.56 -65.21 65.26
C ILE A 77 -64.25 -65.20 64.46
N LYS A 78 -63.12 -65.47 65.12
CA LYS A 78 -61.78 -65.25 64.55
C LYS A 78 -61.19 -66.49 63.85
N ASN A 79 -61.79 -67.66 64.03
CA ASN A 79 -61.31 -69.00 63.64
C ASN A 79 -59.93 -69.42 64.21
N LYS A 80 -59.10 -68.47 64.61
CA LYS A 80 -57.81 -68.69 65.27
C LYS A 80 -57.50 -67.55 66.23
N THR A 81 -56.75 -67.84 67.28
CA THR A 81 -56.17 -66.83 68.16
C THR A 81 -54.84 -67.33 68.73
N SER A 82 -54.08 -66.41 69.32
CA SER A 82 -52.88 -66.75 70.08
C SER A 82 -52.94 -66.05 71.43
N LEU A 83 -52.55 -66.75 72.49
CA LEU A 83 -52.50 -66.19 73.84
C LEU A 83 -51.31 -66.76 74.60
N GLU A 84 -50.74 -65.94 75.48
CA GLU A 84 -49.73 -66.37 76.44
C GLU A 84 -50.42 -66.72 77.75
N THR A 85 -50.07 -67.87 78.30
CA THR A 85 -50.65 -68.39 79.53
C THR A 85 -49.68 -69.38 80.18
N GLU A 86 -50.13 -70.07 81.20
CA GLU A 86 -49.32 -71.00 81.96
C GLU A 86 -50.01 -72.37 82.02
N HIS A 87 -49.23 -73.43 82.01
CA HIS A 87 -49.71 -74.78 82.29
C HIS A 87 -49.12 -75.31 83.59
N ILE A 88 -49.93 -76.06 84.35
CA ILE A 88 -49.48 -76.77 85.55
C ILE A 88 -49.10 -78.20 85.15
N THR A 89 -47.87 -78.59 85.49
CA THR A 89 -47.35 -79.94 85.24
C THR A 89 -47.84 -80.95 86.29
N ALA A 90 -47.64 -82.25 86.05
CA ALA A 90 -47.95 -83.32 87.00
C ALA A 90 -47.23 -83.17 88.36
N ALA A 91 -46.07 -82.50 88.38
CA ALA A 91 -45.31 -82.21 89.60
C ALA A 91 -45.80 -80.96 90.36
N GLY A 92 -46.74 -80.20 89.77
CA GLY A 92 -47.25 -78.95 90.33
C GLY A 92 -46.48 -77.70 89.91
N ASP A 93 -45.48 -77.83 89.04
CA ASP A 93 -44.72 -76.68 88.52
C ASP A 93 -45.53 -75.91 87.48
N ILE A 94 -45.28 -74.60 87.40
CA ILE A 94 -45.90 -73.67 86.44
C ILE A 94 -44.97 -73.52 85.23
N LEU A 95 -45.48 -73.86 84.05
CA LEU A 95 -44.79 -73.75 82.77
C LEU A 95 -45.41 -72.61 81.94
N PRO A 96 -44.70 -71.50 81.69
CA PRO A 96 -45.18 -70.46 80.79
C PRO A 96 -45.20 -70.97 79.35
N VAL A 97 -46.31 -70.75 78.65
CA VAL A 97 -46.54 -71.26 77.30
C VAL A 97 -47.22 -70.23 76.42
N ARG A 98 -46.89 -70.23 75.12
CA ARG A 98 -47.71 -69.55 74.11
C ARG A 98 -48.58 -70.56 73.40
N LEU A 99 -49.89 -70.36 73.48
CA LEU A 99 -50.89 -71.21 72.86
C LEU A 99 -51.38 -70.57 71.56
N ARG A 100 -51.18 -71.26 70.44
CA ARG A 100 -51.92 -70.96 69.20
C ARG A 100 -53.13 -71.87 69.12
N VAL A 101 -54.30 -71.28 69.04
CA VAL A 101 -55.58 -71.98 69.05
C VAL A 101 -56.25 -71.82 67.70
N VAL A 102 -56.68 -72.93 67.10
CA VAL A 102 -57.41 -72.95 65.83
C VAL A 102 -58.70 -73.74 65.99
N LEU A 103 -59.83 -73.15 65.60
CA LEU A 103 -61.13 -73.78 65.62
C LEU A 103 -61.30 -74.69 64.39
N PHE A 104 -61.76 -75.93 64.61
CA PHE A 104 -62.09 -76.90 63.58
C PHE A 104 -63.55 -77.35 63.70
N GLU A 105 -64.28 -77.28 62.58
CA GLU A 105 -65.64 -77.82 62.42
C GLU A 105 -66.65 -77.43 63.53
N ALA A 106 -66.54 -76.20 64.05
CA ALA A 106 -67.42 -75.58 65.07
C ALA A 106 -67.54 -76.28 66.44
N HIS A 107 -66.93 -77.46 66.63
CA HIS A 107 -67.09 -78.30 67.82
C HIS A 107 -65.78 -78.75 68.47
N LEU A 108 -64.64 -78.57 67.80
CA LEU A 108 -63.32 -78.94 68.31
C LEU A 108 -62.33 -77.78 68.07
N CYS A 109 -61.34 -77.64 68.95
CA CYS A 109 -60.22 -76.71 68.70
C CYS A 109 -58.87 -77.37 69.01
N GLN A 110 -57.86 -77.01 68.23
CA GLN A 110 -56.49 -77.46 68.41
C GLN A 110 -55.68 -76.37 69.08
N PHE A 111 -54.97 -76.71 70.15
CA PHE A 111 -53.96 -75.90 70.78
C PHE A 111 -52.59 -76.42 70.36
N ILE A 112 -51.76 -75.56 69.79
CA ILE A 112 -50.34 -75.81 69.56
C ILE A 112 -49.57 -75.00 70.61
N VAL A 113 -48.78 -75.71 71.41
CA VAL A 113 -47.89 -75.17 72.42
C VAL A 113 -46.55 -74.90 71.77
N GLU A 114 -46.20 -73.62 71.68
CA GLU A 114 -44.90 -73.16 71.24
C GLU A 114 -44.06 -72.84 72.49
N ASP A 115 -42.86 -73.43 72.56
CA ASP A 115 -41.91 -73.25 73.66
C ASP A 115 -41.35 -71.81 73.62
N ALA A 116 -41.31 -71.11 74.76
CA ALA A 116 -41.00 -69.68 74.83
C ALA A 116 -39.49 -69.37 74.88
N HIS A 117 -38.61 -70.36 74.68
CA HIS A 117 -37.16 -70.18 74.66
C HIS A 117 -36.59 -70.17 73.22
N GLU A 118 -36.27 -68.97 72.71
CA GLU A 118 -35.99 -68.66 71.30
C GLU A 118 -34.57 -68.06 71.06
N GLU A 119 -33.50 -68.46 71.78
CA GLU A 119 -32.19 -67.77 71.67
C GLU A 119 -31.40 -68.10 70.37
N ALA A 120 -31.48 -69.30 69.81
CA ALA A 120 -30.66 -69.67 68.62
C ALA A 120 -31.17 -69.11 67.28
N HIS A 121 -32.43 -68.63 67.22
CA HIS A 121 -33.01 -68.04 66.01
C HIS A 121 -32.90 -66.50 66.00
N GLU A 122 -32.87 -65.84 67.16
CA GLU A 122 -32.65 -64.39 67.26
C GLU A 122 -31.26 -63.99 66.77
N ASP A 123 -30.20 -64.72 67.13
CA ASP A 123 -28.83 -64.37 66.71
C ASP A 123 -28.65 -64.41 65.18
N LEU A 124 -29.26 -65.40 64.51
CA LEU A 124 -29.24 -65.51 63.04
C LEU A 124 -30.07 -64.40 62.38
N TYR A 125 -31.22 -64.05 62.97
CA TYR A 125 -32.05 -62.95 62.49
C TYR A 125 -31.36 -61.60 62.70
N LEU A 126 -30.72 -61.38 63.85
CA LEU A 126 -29.97 -60.20 64.19
C LEU A 126 -28.74 -60.06 63.29
N ALA A 127 -27.97 -61.12 63.05
CA ALA A 127 -26.84 -61.10 62.12
C ALA A 127 -27.26 -60.74 60.70
N ARG A 128 -28.36 -61.32 60.21
CA ARG A 128 -28.92 -61.00 58.89
C ARG A 128 -29.44 -59.56 58.84
N PHE A 129 -30.17 -59.12 59.87
CA PHE A 129 -30.68 -57.76 59.99
C PHE A 129 -29.54 -56.73 60.01
N CYS A 130 -28.47 -56.98 60.74
CA CYS A 130 -27.27 -56.14 60.79
C CYS A 130 -26.58 -56.06 59.42
N MET A 131 -26.43 -57.18 58.70
CA MET A 131 -25.88 -57.18 57.34
C MET A 131 -26.78 -56.45 56.34
N ASP A 132 -28.11 -56.62 56.45
CA ASP A 132 -29.08 -55.98 55.55
C ASP A 132 -29.18 -54.46 55.77
N ASN A 133 -28.99 -53.99 57.01
CA ASN A 133 -29.05 -52.57 57.37
C ASN A 133 -27.66 -51.88 57.43
N ALA A 134 -26.58 -52.57 57.06
CA ALA A 134 -25.26 -51.96 56.96
C ALA A 134 -25.24 -50.86 55.86
N ASN A 135 -24.59 -49.74 56.15
CA ASN A 135 -24.44 -48.62 55.19
C ASN A 135 -23.50 -48.95 54.03
N GLU A 136 -22.61 -49.92 54.21
CA GLU A 136 -21.71 -50.40 53.15
C GLU A 136 -22.43 -51.41 52.26
N MET A 137 -22.11 -51.41 50.97
CA MET A 137 -22.65 -52.41 50.05
C MET A 137 -21.96 -53.75 50.31
N ILE A 138 -22.73 -54.77 50.66
CA ILE A 138 -22.21 -56.11 50.99
C ILE A 138 -22.68 -57.10 49.94
N LEU A 139 -21.74 -57.84 49.34
CA LEU A 139 -22.00 -58.95 48.43
C LEU A 139 -21.35 -60.24 48.94
N TRP A 140 -22.08 -61.36 48.86
CA TRP A 140 -21.49 -62.70 48.93
C TRP A 140 -21.43 -63.29 47.53
N VAL A 141 -20.26 -63.81 47.18
CA VAL A 141 -19.98 -64.29 45.83
C VAL A 141 -19.31 -65.65 45.91
N ALA A 142 -19.74 -66.59 45.06
CA ALA A 142 -19.12 -67.91 44.95
C ALA A 142 -17.87 -67.88 44.04
N PRO A 143 -17.09 -68.98 43.99
CA PRO A 143 -15.85 -69.05 43.22
C PRO A 143 -16.03 -68.80 41.71
N ASP A 144 -17.20 -69.14 41.17
CA ASP A 144 -17.56 -68.98 39.76
C ASP A 144 -18.06 -67.56 39.40
N GLY A 145 -18.02 -66.64 40.36
CA GLY A 145 -18.43 -65.25 40.24
C GLY A 145 -19.91 -65.00 40.47
N GLN A 146 -20.72 -66.02 40.77
CA GLN A 146 -22.16 -65.88 41.01
C GLN A 146 -22.44 -65.18 42.34
N ILE A 147 -23.36 -64.21 42.35
CA ILE A 147 -23.76 -63.47 43.55
C ILE A 147 -24.85 -64.27 44.28
N PHE A 148 -24.66 -64.52 45.57
CA PHE A 148 -25.59 -65.28 46.43
C PHE A 148 -26.30 -64.42 47.47
N TYR A 149 -25.80 -63.22 47.72
CA TYR A 149 -26.42 -62.27 48.63
C TYR A 149 -26.00 -60.85 48.25
N ALA A 150 -26.94 -59.92 48.37
CA ALA A 150 -26.72 -58.49 48.28
C ALA A 150 -27.58 -57.79 49.32
N ASN A 151 -26.95 -56.98 50.17
CA ASN A 151 -27.69 -56.24 51.20
C ASN A 151 -28.52 -55.08 50.62
N LYS A 152 -29.29 -54.39 51.47
CA LYS A 152 -30.10 -53.23 51.05
C LYS A 152 -29.27 -52.14 50.39
N ALA A 153 -28.13 -51.76 50.99
CA ALA A 153 -27.25 -50.72 50.44
C ALA A 153 -26.75 -51.06 49.02
N ALA A 154 -26.34 -52.32 48.77
CA ALA A 154 -25.94 -52.76 47.44
C ALA A 154 -27.07 -52.63 46.40
N ARG A 155 -28.31 -52.99 46.77
CA ARG A 155 -29.49 -52.88 45.90
C ARG A 155 -29.84 -51.43 45.58
N GLU A 156 -29.85 -50.57 46.58
CA GLU A 156 -30.20 -49.15 46.43
C GLU A 156 -29.13 -48.38 45.63
N THR A 157 -27.85 -48.57 45.94
CA THR A 157 -26.76 -47.85 45.26
C THR A 157 -26.53 -48.34 43.83
N LEU A 158 -26.61 -49.65 43.57
CA LEU A 158 -26.44 -50.20 42.22
C LEU A 158 -27.73 -50.14 41.39
N GLY A 159 -28.89 -50.01 42.03
CA GLY A 159 -30.20 -49.86 41.39
C GLY A 159 -30.81 -51.16 40.86
N TYR A 160 -30.32 -52.32 41.28
CA TYR A 160 -30.83 -53.64 40.90
C TYR A 160 -31.70 -54.22 42.02
N SER A 161 -32.76 -54.96 41.63
CA SER A 161 -33.55 -55.73 42.58
C SER A 161 -32.76 -56.92 43.15
N ALA A 162 -33.25 -57.53 44.23
CA ALA A 162 -32.59 -58.70 44.83
C ALA A 162 -32.48 -59.86 43.83
N ASP A 163 -33.57 -60.17 43.12
CA ASP A 163 -33.59 -61.27 42.14
C ASP A 163 -32.67 -61.01 40.95
N GLU A 164 -32.58 -59.76 40.50
CA GLU A 164 -31.64 -59.37 39.43
C GLU A 164 -30.18 -59.57 39.86
N LEU A 165 -29.79 -59.09 41.05
CA LEU A 165 -28.43 -59.28 41.55
C LEU A 165 -28.08 -60.76 41.75
N LEU A 166 -29.01 -61.57 42.26
CA LEU A 166 -28.80 -63.00 42.47
C LEU A 166 -28.68 -63.79 41.16
N ALA A 167 -29.22 -63.27 40.06
CA ALA A 167 -29.07 -63.85 38.73
C ALA A 167 -27.78 -63.41 38.01
N MET A 168 -27.09 -62.38 38.51
CA MET A 168 -25.89 -61.79 37.90
C MET A 168 -24.60 -62.41 38.42
N LYS A 169 -23.55 -62.34 37.59
CA LYS A 169 -22.17 -62.52 38.01
C LYS A 169 -21.54 -61.18 38.35
N VAL A 170 -20.51 -61.18 39.18
CA VAL A 170 -19.77 -59.95 39.52
C VAL A 170 -19.17 -59.28 38.28
N THR A 171 -18.79 -60.05 37.25
CA THR A 171 -18.34 -59.53 35.95
C THR A 171 -19.40 -58.70 35.22
N ASP A 172 -20.69 -58.92 35.49
CA ASP A 172 -21.77 -58.13 34.89
C ASP A 172 -21.85 -56.73 35.52
N LEU A 173 -21.43 -56.60 36.78
CA LEU A 173 -21.33 -55.31 37.49
C LEU A 173 -20.04 -54.56 37.12
N GLU A 174 -19.01 -55.25 36.64
CA GLU A 174 -17.76 -54.65 36.14
C GLU A 174 -17.37 -55.29 34.80
N PRO A 175 -17.91 -54.80 33.66
CA PRO A 175 -17.64 -55.39 32.35
C PRO A 175 -16.17 -55.35 31.91
N ALA A 176 -15.34 -54.56 32.59
CA ALA A 176 -13.90 -54.45 32.34
C ALA A 176 -13.08 -55.54 33.05
N LEU A 177 -13.68 -56.27 34.00
CA LEU A 177 -13.03 -57.35 34.71
C LEU A 177 -12.97 -58.59 33.81
N THR A 178 -11.76 -58.98 33.38
CA THR A 178 -11.62 -60.18 32.55
C THR A 178 -11.71 -61.45 33.41
N THR A 179 -11.99 -62.59 32.79
CA THR A 179 -11.98 -63.89 33.48
C THR A 179 -10.61 -64.19 34.11
N THR A 180 -9.53 -63.74 33.47
CA THR A 180 -8.16 -63.86 33.98
C THR A 180 -7.93 -63.01 35.23
N ASP A 181 -8.46 -61.78 35.26
CA ASP A 181 -8.34 -60.88 36.42
C ASP A 181 -9.11 -61.43 37.63
N TRP A 182 -10.30 -62.01 37.39
CA TRP A 182 -11.09 -62.68 38.43
C TRP A 182 -10.33 -63.84 39.05
N GLU A 183 -9.72 -64.69 38.23
CA GLU A 183 -9.01 -65.89 38.71
C GLU A 183 -7.76 -65.50 39.53
N GLN A 184 -7.02 -64.46 39.10
CA GLN A 184 -5.90 -63.92 39.86
C GLN A 184 -6.33 -63.28 41.19
N GLU A 185 -7.39 -62.47 41.20
CA GLU A 185 -7.95 -61.89 42.43
C GLU A 185 -8.41 -62.98 43.39
N TRP A 186 -9.08 -64.02 42.88
CA TRP A 186 -9.57 -65.14 43.67
C TRP A 186 -8.44 -65.95 44.31
N GLN A 187 -7.38 -66.27 43.55
CA GLN A 187 -6.19 -66.94 44.09
C GLN A 187 -5.48 -66.08 45.14
N ALA A 188 -5.29 -64.78 44.85
CA ALA A 188 -4.68 -63.85 45.80
C ALA A 188 -5.50 -63.71 47.10
N LEU A 189 -6.83 -63.71 47.00
CA LEU A 189 -7.73 -63.65 48.15
C LEU A 189 -7.70 -64.95 48.96
N LYS A 190 -7.61 -66.11 48.30
CA LYS A 190 -7.44 -67.42 48.97
C LYS A 190 -6.16 -67.49 49.78
N GLU A 191 -5.07 -66.99 49.22
CA GLU A 191 -3.75 -66.96 49.86
C GLU A 191 -3.73 -65.98 51.03
N LYS A 192 -4.12 -64.72 50.79
CA LYS A 192 -4.01 -63.63 51.78
C LYS A 192 -5.15 -63.55 52.79
N LYS A 193 -6.24 -64.31 52.57
CA LYS A 193 -7.52 -64.29 53.31
C LYS A 193 -8.29 -62.97 53.29
N TRP A 194 -7.64 -61.86 52.91
CA TRP A 194 -8.21 -60.53 52.77
C TRP A 194 -7.47 -59.72 51.70
N LEU A 195 -8.19 -58.85 50.98
CA LEU A 195 -7.65 -57.89 50.01
C LEU A 195 -8.38 -56.55 50.11
N LYS A 196 -7.66 -55.46 49.85
CA LYS A 196 -8.23 -54.11 49.67
C LYS A 196 -7.80 -53.54 48.33
N LEU A 197 -8.75 -53.11 47.49
CA LEU A 197 -8.46 -52.57 46.16
C LEU A 197 -9.54 -51.59 45.68
N GLU A 198 -9.19 -50.68 44.77
CA GLU A 198 -10.16 -49.78 44.12
C GLU A 198 -10.57 -50.31 42.76
N SER A 199 -11.85 -50.15 42.41
CA SER A 199 -12.43 -50.68 41.19
C SER A 199 -13.68 -49.87 40.81
N PHE A 200 -14.35 -50.23 39.73
CA PHE A 200 -15.57 -49.56 39.30
C PHE A 200 -16.75 -50.50 39.23
N ARG A 201 -17.94 -50.00 39.54
CA ARG A 201 -19.21 -50.71 39.32
C ARG A 201 -20.06 -49.93 38.34
N ARG A 202 -20.77 -50.65 37.48
CA ARG A 202 -21.80 -50.10 36.61
C ARG A 202 -23.17 -50.34 37.27
N THR A 203 -23.86 -49.25 37.58
CA THR A 203 -25.24 -49.31 38.07
C THR A 203 -26.20 -49.70 36.95
N LYS A 204 -27.43 -50.08 37.29
CA LYS A 204 -28.50 -50.42 36.32
C LYS A 204 -28.78 -49.30 35.32
N ALA A 205 -28.66 -48.04 35.76
CA ALA A 205 -28.80 -46.86 34.91
C ALA A 205 -27.57 -46.60 34.01
N GLY A 206 -26.56 -47.47 34.04
CA GLY A 206 -25.33 -47.35 33.24
C GLY A 206 -24.27 -46.42 33.84
N LYS A 207 -24.50 -45.81 35.01
CA LYS A 207 -23.55 -44.93 35.70
C LYS A 207 -22.37 -45.75 36.22
N LYS A 208 -21.15 -45.29 35.94
CA LYS A 208 -19.92 -45.84 36.51
C LYS A 208 -19.64 -45.18 37.87
N ILE A 209 -19.60 -45.96 38.93
CA ILE A 209 -19.23 -45.50 40.29
C ILE A 209 -17.86 -46.08 40.66
N ALA A 210 -17.01 -45.27 41.27
CA ALA A 210 -15.74 -45.73 41.82
C ALA A 210 -16.00 -46.32 43.21
N VAL A 211 -15.55 -47.55 43.44
CA VAL A 211 -15.73 -48.25 44.71
C VAL A 211 -14.39 -48.70 45.28
N GLU A 212 -14.22 -48.51 46.58
CA GLU A 212 -13.18 -49.18 47.36
C GLU A 212 -13.75 -50.52 47.83
N LEU A 213 -13.05 -51.61 47.49
CA LEU A 213 -13.42 -52.99 47.80
C LEU A 213 -12.55 -53.52 48.93
N SER A 214 -13.22 -54.13 49.89
CA SER A 214 -12.69 -54.78 51.07
C SER A 214 -13.17 -56.23 51.04
N LEU A 215 -12.31 -57.14 50.57
CA LEU A 215 -12.66 -58.50 50.19
C LEU A 215 -12.14 -59.50 51.23
N HIS A 216 -12.98 -60.38 51.74
CA HIS A 216 -12.62 -61.46 52.67
C HIS A 216 -12.91 -62.84 52.08
N TYR A 217 -11.99 -63.77 52.29
CA TYR A 217 -12.19 -65.19 51.98
C TYR A 217 -12.87 -65.91 53.15
N MET A 218 -13.96 -66.63 52.87
CA MET A 218 -14.67 -67.45 53.86
C MET A 218 -14.81 -68.89 53.35
N ASN A 219 -14.62 -69.87 54.25
CA ASN A 219 -14.96 -71.26 54.00
C ASN A 219 -15.92 -71.74 55.09
N TYR A 220 -17.10 -72.18 54.70
CA TYR A 220 -18.14 -72.66 55.61
C TYR A 220 -18.70 -73.99 55.10
N ASN A 221 -18.64 -75.03 55.94
CA ASN A 221 -19.09 -76.39 55.62
C ASN A 221 -18.57 -76.93 54.28
N GLY A 222 -17.30 -76.64 53.95
CA GLY A 222 -16.64 -77.09 52.72
C GLY A 222 -16.98 -76.28 51.46
N ARG A 223 -17.74 -75.18 51.59
CA ARG A 223 -18.03 -74.23 50.50
C ARG A 223 -17.26 -72.93 50.69
N GLU A 224 -16.67 -72.45 49.61
CA GLU A 224 -15.88 -71.23 49.59
C GLU A 224 -16.73 -70.04 49.14
N TYR A 225 -16.54 -68.89 49.78
CA TYR A 225 -17.22 -67.65 49.47
C TYR A 225 -16.25 -66.48 49.55
N LYS A 226 -16.50 -65.46 48.72
CA LYS A 226 -15.94 -64.13 48.84
C LYS A 226 -16.99 -63.18 49.42
N LEU A 227 -16.68 -62.60 50.57
CA LEU A 227 -17.44 -61.52 51.16
C LEU A 227 -16.81 -60.20 50.72
N ALA A 228 -17.55 -59.37 50.00
CA ALA A 228 -17.09 -58.07 49.53
C ALA A 228 -17.85 -56.94 50.23
N PHE A 229 -17.13 -56.10 50.98
CA PHE A 229 -17.61 -54.79 51.40
C PHE A 229 -17.19 -53.77 50.34
N MET A 230 -18.12 -52.95 49.87
CA MET A 230 -17.87 -51.95 48.85
C MET A 230 -18.33 -50.59 49.33
N ARG A 231 -17.43 -49.62 49.28
CA ARG A 231 -17.68 -48.22 49.65
C ARG A 231 -17.59 -47.34 48.41
N ASP A 232 -18.64 -46.56 48.13
CA ASP A 232 -18.60 -45.57 47.03
C ASP A 232 -17.63 -44.44 47.39
N ILE A 233 -16.59 -44.25 46.56
CA ILE A 233 -15.56 -43.20 46.69
C ILE A 233 -15.64 -42.17 45.55
N SER A 234 -16.73 -42.17 44.77
CA SER A 234 -16.89 -41.29 43.59
C SER A 234 -16.78 -39.81 43.95
N GLN A 235 -17.36 -39.39 45.08
CA GLN A 235 -17.31 -37.99 45.54
C GLN A 235 -15.88 -37.57 45.93
N GLN A 236 -15.12 -38.46 46.59
CA GLN A 236 -13.73 -38.19 46.98
C GLN A 236 -12.84 -38.04 45.74
N LYS A 237 -12.98 -38.94 44.74
CA LYS A 237 -12.24 -38.83 43.47
C LYS A 237 -12.55 -37.53 42.73
N GLN A 238 -13.81 -37.10 42.70
CA GLN A 238 -14.19 -35.80 42.11
C GLN A 238 -13.57 -34.61 42.84
N GLN A 239 -13.52 -34.63 44.18
CA GLN A 239 -12.86 -33.57 44.96
C GLN A 239 -11.35 -33.52 44.70
N GLU A 240 -10.68 -34.68 44.64
CA GLU A 240 -9.25 -34.77 44.30
C GLU A 240 -8.97 -34.22 42.89
N GLU A 241 -9.83 -34.54 41.91
CA GLU A 241 -9.72 -33.99 40.55
C GLU A 241 -9.92 -32.48 40.53
N ILE A 242 -10.90 -31.95 41.26
CA ILE A 242 -11.14 -30.51 41.36
C ILE A 242 -9.91 -29.81 41.96
N ILE A 243 -9.33 -30.34 43.04
CA ILE A 243 -8.12 -29.75 43.66
C ILE A 243 -6.95 -29.76 42.67
N LYS A 244 -6.72 -30.87 41.96
CA LYS A 244 -5.66 -30.96 40.94
C LYS A 244 -5.90 -29.97 39.80
N LEU A 245 -7.14 -29.85 39.33
CA LEU A 245 -7.54 -28.90 38.31
C LEU A 245 -7.35 -27.45 38.77
N SER A 246 -7.73 -27.12 40.00
CA SER A 246 -7.53 -25.80 40.60
C SER A 246 -6.04 -25.44 40.69
N TYR A 247 -5.19 -26.36 41.16
CA TYR A 247 -3.74 -26.13 41.24
C TYR A 247 -3.14 -25.94 39.84
N HIS A 248 -3.55 -26.76 38.88
CA HIS A 248 -3.11 -26.64 37.49
C HIS A 248 -3.56 -25.32 36.86
N ALA A 249 -4.81 -24.90 37.09
CA ALA A 249 -5.37 -23.65 36.58
C ALA A 249 -4.62 -22.42 37.16
N LEU A 250 -4.32 -22.41 38.47
CA LEU A 250 -3.50 -21.37 39.09
C LEU A 250 -2.08 -21.34 38.52
N GLY A 251 -1.50 -22.51 38.23
CA GLY A 251 -0.18 -22.66 37.64
C GLY A 251 -0.08 -22.11 36.21
N GLN A 252 -1.10 -22.35 35.39
CA GLN A 252 -1.18 -21.97 33.98
C GLN A 252 -1.76 -20.57 33.73
N ALA A 253 -2.26 -19.89 34.76
CA ALA A 253 -2.79 -18.53 34.64
C ALA A 253 -1.73 -17.57 34.07
N SER A 254 -2.13 -16.74 33.10
CA SER A 254 -1.24 -15.78 32.43
C SER A 254 -0.86 -14.58 33.30
N GLN A 255 -1.65 -14.31 34.34
CA GLN A 255 -1.35 -13.33 35.37
C GLN A 255 -0.29 -13.89 36.31
N MET A 256 0.59 -13.02 36.81
CA MET A 256 1.57 -13.43 37.81
C MET A 256 0.85 -13.64 39.15
N ILE A 257 0.95 -14.84 39.71
CA ILE A 257 0.29 -15.19 40.98
C ILE A 257 1.37 -15.66 41.94
N TYR A 258 1.36 -15.10 43.14
CA TYR A 258 2.25 -15.51 44.20
C TYR A 258 1.61 -15.34 45.57
N TRP A 259 1.96 -16.21 46.50
CA TRP A 259 1.49 -16.16 47.87
C TRP A 259 2.66 -15.94 48.81
N LEU A 260 2.44 -15.07 49.81
CA LEU A 260 3.46 -14.72 50.80
C LEU A 260 3.01 -15.09 52.21
N ARG A 261 3.99 -15.40 53.05
CA ARG A 261 3.84 -15.48 54.51
C ARG A 261 3.97 -14.08 55.15
N PRO A 262 3.63 -13.93 56.45
CA PRO A 262 3.78 -12.66 57.16
C PRO A 262 5.20 -12.12 57.20
N ASP A 263 6.21 -12.99 57.12
CA ASP A 263 7.62 -12.62 57.04
C ASP A 263 8.05 -12.14 55.65
N GLY A 264 7.15 -12.16 54.65
CA GLY A 264 7.43 -11.73 53.29
C GLY A 264 8.06 -12.81 52.39
N SER A 265 8.26 -14.03 52.90
CA SER A 265 8.75 -15.17 52.12
C SER A 265 7.67 -15.75 51.18
N PHE A 266 8.08 -16.22 50.01
CA PHE A 266 7.18 -16.86 49.06
C PHE A 266 6.84 -18.30 49.48
N ILE A 267 5.55 -18.65 49.47
CA ILE A 267 5.07 -20.03 49.66
C ILE A 267 4.54 -20.65 48.37
N TYR A 268 4.12 -19.83 47.42
CA TYR A 268 3.66 -20.28 46.10
C TYR A 268 3.99 -19.21 45.06
N VAL A 269 4.38 -19.65 43.87
CA VAL A 269 4.52 -18.81 42.67
C VAL A 269 4.06 -19.64 41.47
N ASN A 270 3.35 -19.02 40.53
CA ASN A 270 2.92 -19.70 39.32
C ASN A 270 3.94 -19.58 38.16
N HIS A 271 3.65 -20.24 37.04
CA HIS A 271 4.54 -20.25 35.88
C HIS A 271 4.75 -18.84 35.30
N ALA A 272 3.70 -18.02 35.25
CA ALA A 272 3.78 -16.66 34.72
C ALA A 272 4.69 -15.74 35.54
N GLN A 273 4.69 -15.86 36.88
CA GLN A 273 5.63 -15.14 37.76
C GLN A 273 7.08 -15.51 37.44
N CYS A 274 7.36 -16.81 37.31
CA CYS A 274 8.71 -17.30 36.97
C CYS A 274 9.17 -16.81 35.60
N GLN A 275 8.33 -16.99 34.57
CA GLN A 275 8.66 -16.63 33.18
C GLN A 275 8.86 -15.13 33.00
N LYS A 276 8.00 -14.29 33.57
CA LYS A 276 8.06 -12.84 33.40
C LYS A 276 9.21 -12.18 34.15
N LEU A 277 9.58 -12.73 35.32
CA LEU A 277 10.70 -12.21 36.11
C LEU A 277 12.03 -12.89 35.77
N GLY A 278 12.02 -14.05 35.13
CA GLY A 278 13.22 -14.79 34.74
C GLY A 278 13.88 -15.59 35.86
N TYR A 279 13.15 -15.86 36.94
CA TYR A 279 13.60 -16.71 38.06
C TYR A 279 12.98 -18.11 37.96
N SER A 280 13.67 -19.11 38.49
CA SER A 280 13.04 -20.43 38.70
C SER A 280 12.08 -20.38 39.90
N GLN A 281 11.16 -21.34 39.96
CA GLN A 281 10.24 -21.48 41.10
C GLN A 281 11.01 -21.73 42.41
N GLU A 282 12.07 -22.54 42.36
CA GLU A 282 12.92 -22.83 43.52
C GLU A 282 13.65 -21.59 44.03
N GLU A 283 14.16 -20.76 43.12
CA GLU A 283 14.80 -19.49 43.46
C GLU A 283 13.81 -18.56 44.17
N LEU A 284 12.63 -18.34 43.59
CA LEU A 284 11.62 -17.44 44.16
C LEU A 284 11.13 -17.91 45.54
N LEU A 285 10.95 -19.21 45.74
CA LEU A 285 10.51 -19.76 47.05
C LEU A 285 11.56 -19.59 48.17
N GLN A 286 12.80 -19.26 47.84
CA GLN A 286 13.87 -18.96 48.79
C GLN A 286 14.08 -17.45 49.01
N MET A 287 13.36 -16.61 48.26
CA MET A 287 13.46 -15.16 48.31
C MET A 287 12.36 -14.54 49.18
N HIS A 288 12.48 -13.24 49.44
CA HIS A 288 11.45 -12.40 50.02
C HIS A 288 10.91 -11.40 48.99
N LEU A 289 9.73 -10.83 49.24
CA LEU A 289 9.10 -9.89 48.29
C LEU A 289 10.02 -8.72 47.90
N TRP A 290 10.76 -8.15 48.84
CA TRP A 290 11.65 -6.99 48.61
C TRP A 290 12.87 -7.31 47.73
N ASP A 291 13.19 -8.59 47.51
CA ASP A 291 14.25 -8.98 46.56
C ASP A 291 13.81 -8.73 45.09
N ILE A 292 12.49 -8.63 44.86
CA ILE A 292 11.91 -8.34 43.53
C ILE A 292 11.03 -7.08 43.50
N ASP A 293 10.73 -6.47 44.66
CA ASP A 293 9.95 -5.24 44.79
C ASP A 293 10.83 -4.10 45.33
N PRO A 294 11.32 -3.19 44.46
CA PRO A 294 12.21 -2.11 44.89
C PRO A 294 11.52 -1.04 45.73
N GLN A 295 10.19 -1.07 45.82
CA GLN A 295 9.41 -0.10 46.61
C GLN A 295 9.13 -0.62 48.02
N THR A 296 9.49 -1.86 48.33
CA THR A 296 9.31 -2.48 49.64
C THR A 296 10.66 -2.87 50.21
N THR A 297 10.87 -2.63 51.49
CA THR A 297 12.05 -3.09 52.23
C THR A 297 11.59 -3.97 53.39
N GLY A 298 12.50 -4.77 53.95
CA GLY A 298 12.20 -5.56 55.15
C GLY A 298 11.70 -4.71 56.33
N GLU A 299 12.10 -3.43 56.40
CA GLU A 299 11.66 -2.49 57.44
C GLU A 299 10.25 -1.94 57.20
N THR A 300 9.84 -1.76 55.94
CA THR A 300 8.50 -1.23 55.60
C THR A 300 7.45 -2.32 55.44
N TRP A 301 7.87 -3.58 55.31
CA TRP A 301 6.98 -4.72 55.12
C TRP A 301 5.97 -4.94 56.27
N PRO A 302 6.34 -4.86 57.57
CA PRO A 302 5.37 -5.04 58.66
C PRO A 302 4.22 -4.03 58.60
N GLN A 303 4.50 -2.77 58.27
CA GLN A 303 3.48 -1.73 58.12
C GLN A 303 2.55 -2.03 56.94
N ARG A 304 3.10 -2.54 55.84
CA ARG A 304 2.32 -2.97 54.66
C ARG A 304 1.47 -4.20 54.96
N TRP A 305 1.98 -5.12 55.79
CA TRP A 305 1.24 -6.30 56.25
C TRP A 305 0.06 -5.92 57.15
N ASP A 306 0.29 -5.05 58.14
CA ASP A 306 -0.77 -4.56 59.03
C ASP A 306 -1.85 -3.80 58.27
N LEU A 307 -1.48 -3.01 57.25
CA LEU A 307 -2.42 -2.34 56.37
C LEU A 307 -3.27 -3.34 55.59
N LEU A 308 -2.64 -4.34 54.95
CA LEU A 308 -3.37 -5.37 54.20
C LEU A 308 -4.31 -6.18 55.12
N LYS A 309 -3.87 -6.48 56.34
CA LYS A 309 -4.68 -7.19 57.34
C LYS A 309 -5.88 -6.35 57.79
N LYS A 310 -5.73 -5.03 57.90
CA LYS A 310 -6.80 -4.12 58.28
C LYS A 310 -7.83 -3.93 57.17
N GLU A 311 -7.37 -3.72 55.93
CA GLU A 311 -8.23 -3.41 54.79
C GLU A 311 -8.82 -4.69 54.13
N GLY A 312 -8.21 -5.86 54.36
CA GLY A 312 -8.67 -7.16 53.83
C GLY A 312 -8.21 -7.43 52.41
N ASP A 313 -8.31 -6.44 51.52
CA ASP A 313 -7.73 -6.44 50.19
C ASP A 313 -7.19 -5.06 49.81
N LEU A 314 -6.21 -5.03 48.90
CA LEU A 314 -5.57 -3.80 48.43
C LEU A 314 -5.32 -3.87 46.93
N GLU A 315 -5.62 -2.77 46.24
CA GLU A 315 -5.31 -2.59 44.83
C GLU A 315 -4.34 -1.41 44.64
N MET A 316 -3.22 -1.63 43.96
CA MET A 316 -2.22 -0.59 43.75
C MET A 316 -1.33 -0.83 42.53
N ASP A 317 -0.70 0.23 42.03
CA ASP A 317 0.38 0.11 41.07
C ASP A 317 1.70 -0.14 41.81
N GLY A 318 2.56 -0.97 41.22
CA GLY A 318 3.87 -1.26 41.76
C GLY A 318 4.90 -1.58 40.68
N LEU A 319 6.11 -1.90 41.11
CA LEU A 319 7.21 -2.31 40.24
C LEU A 319 7.71 -3.71 40.62
N ARG A 320 8.07 -4.52 39.64
CA ARG A 320 8.78 -5.79 39.84
C ARG A 320 10.08 -5.80 39.09
N LEU A 321 11.16 -6.25 39.71
CA LEU A 321 12.45 -6.41 39.06
C LEU A 321 12.59 -7.82 38.51
N THR A 322 13.02 -7.92 37.26
CA THR A 322 13.48 -9.18 36.69
C THR A 322 14.83 -9.58 37.28
N LYS A 323 15.25 -10.83 37.04
CA LYS A 323 16.58 -11.34 37.41
C LYS A 323 17.74 -10.52 36.85
N ASN A 324 17.53 -9.82 35.73
CA ASN A 324 18.51 -8.95 35.09
C ASN A 324 18.42 -7.49 35.55
N GLY A 325 17.53 -7.17 36.51
CA GLY A 325 17.33 -5.80 37.02
C GLY A 325 16.41 -4.92 36.18
N GLU A 326 15.75 -5.45 35.13
CA GLU A 326 14.77 -4.68 34.35
C GLU A 326 13.47 -4.47 35.17
N PRO A 327 12.97 -3.22 35.28
CA PRO A 327 11.73 -2.93 35.97
C PRO A 327 10.49 -3.22 35.11
N ILE A 328 9.55 -3.98 35.66
CA ILE A 328 8.24 -4.27 35.10
C ILE A 328 7.18 -3.51 35.92
N PRO A 329 6.47 -2.53 35.34
CA PRO A 329 5.32 -1.91 35.98
C PRO A 329 4.16 -2.92 36.06
N VAL A 330 3.58 -3.07 37.24
CA VAL A 330 2.51 -4.03 37.50
C VAL A 330 1.33 -3.40 38.23
N ARG A 331 0.11 -3.84 37.92
CA ARG A 331 -1.06 -3.62 38.79
C ARG A 331 -1.17 -4.80 39.74
N LEU A 332 -1.16 -4.52 41.04
CA LEU A 332 -1.22 -5.51 42.12
C LEU A 332 -2.62 -5.54 42.73
N TYR A 333 -3.15 -6.75 42.88
CA TYR A 333 -4.33 -7.07 43.69
C TYR A 333 -3.87 -7.99 44.81
N LEU A 334 -3.85 -7.48 46.05
CA LEU A 334 -3.36 -8.19 47.22
C LEU A 334 -4.56 -8.54 48.10
N ASN A 335 -4.67 -9.80 48.52
CA ASN A 335 -5.76 -10.24 49.39
C ASN A 335 -5.18 -10.88 50.65
N TYR A 336 -5.66 -10.47 51.81
CA TYR A 336 -5.37 -11.13 53.07
C TYR A 336 -6.23 -12.39 53.21
N LEU A 337 -5.61 -13.51 53.57
CA LEU A 337 -6.32 -14.76 53.86
C LEU A 337 -5.80 -15.36 55.17
N GLN A 338 -6.73 -15.79 56.01
CA GLN A 338 -6.42 -16.65 57.16
C GLN A 338 -6.99 -18.04 56.92
N TYR A 339 -6.13 -19.07 57.03
CA TYR A 339 -6.51 -20.47 56.87
C TYR A 339 -5.81 -21.31 57.94
N GLU A 340 -6.60 -22.08 58.71
CA GLU A 340 -6.12 -22.94 59.81
C GLU A 340 -5.18 -22.21 60.80
N GLY A 341 -5.50 -20.95 61.12
CA GLY A 341 -4.71 -20.13 62.05
C GLY A 341 -3.42 -19.54 61.47
N LYS A 342 -3.10 -19.79 60.19
CA LYS A 342 -1.99 -19.18 59.47
C LYS A 342 -2.47 -18.05 58.57
N GLU A 343 -1.65 -17.03 58.41
CA GLU A 343 -1.96 -15.85 57.60
C GLU A 343 -1.17 -15.85 56.29
N TYR A 344 -1.79 -15.37 55.22
CA TYR A 344 -1.23 -15.34 53.88
C TYR A 344 -1.64 -14.07 53.14
N ASN A 345 -0.78 -13.61 52.23
CA ASN A 345 -1.11 -12.62 51.21
C ASN A 345 -1.19 -13.32 49.86
N LEU A 346 -2.37 -13.30 49.23
CA LEU A 346 -2.60 -13.80 47.88
C LEU A 346 -2.52 -12.63 46.91
N ALA A 347 -1.43 -12.56 46.16
CA ALA A 347 -1.16 -11.47 45.25
C ALA A 347 -1.34 -11.89 43.79
N PHE A 348 -2.05 -11.06 43.04
CA PHE A 348 -2.18 -11.14 41.60
C PHE A 348 -1.56 -9.90 40.97
N ALA A 349 -0.61 -10.08 40.06
CA ALA A 349 0.12 -9.00 39.41
C ALA A 349 -0.07 -9.03 37.89
N SER A 350 -0.64 -7.95 37.35
CA SER A 350 -0.86 -7.75 35.92
C SER A 350 0.27 -6.90 35.33
N ASP A 351 0.95 -7.40 34.30
CA ASP A 351 2.01 -6.68 33.59
C ASP A 351 1.41 -5.53 32.76
N LEU A 352 1.86 -4.30 33.04
CA LEU A 352 1.36 -3.08 32.39
C LEU A 352 2.21 -2.63 31.21
N ARG A 353 3.31 -3.30 30.85
CA ARG A 353 4.23 -2.84 29.77
C ARG A 353 3.52 -2.61 28.45
N LYS A 354 2.67 -3.57 28.03
CA LYS A 354 1.90 -3.44 26.77
C LYS A 354 0.94 -2.26 26.80
N ARG A 355 0.23 -2.07 27.93
CA ARG A 355 -0.73 -0.98 28.09
C ARG A 355 -0.03 0.38 28.12
N LYS A 356 1.05 0.52 28.89
CA LYS A 356 1.83 1.76 28.95
C LYS A 356 2.43 2.12 27.59
N LYS A 357 2.96 1.13 26.85
CA LYS A 357 3.45 1.34 25.49
C LYS A 357 2.34 1.81 24.54
N LEU A 358 1.14 1.21 24.61
CA LEU A 358 0.01 1.66 23.81
C LEU A 358 -0.44 3.09 24.17
N GLU A 359 -0.45 3.43 25.46
CA GLU A 359 -0.74 4.79 25.93
C GLU A 359 0.31 5.80 25.45
N GLU A 360 1.60 5.42 25.44
CA GLU A 360 2.69 6.22 24.87
C GLU A 360 2.53 6.39 23.35
N ASP A 361 2.25 5.32 22.61
CA ASP A 361 2.05 5.37 21.15
C ASP A 361 0.84 6.24 20.77
N ILE A 362 -0.24 6.19 21.56
CA ILE A 362 -1.41 7.07 21.40
C ILE A 362 -1.01 8.53 21.67
N LYS A 363 -0.32 8.81 22.79
CA LYS A 363 0.15 10.17 23.10
C LYS A 363 1.06 10.72 22.01
N LEU A 364 1.99 9.91 21.51
CA LEU A 364 2.90 10.29 20.43
C LEU A 364 2.13 10.57 19.13
N SER A 365 1.10 9.78 18.82
CA SER A 365 0.23 9.99 17.66
C SER A 365 -0.53 11.33 17.75
N PHE A 366 -1.13 11.64 18.92
CA PHE A 366 -1.78 12.93 19.15
C PHE A 366 -0.81 14.10 19.09
N GLU A 367 0.39 13.94 19.67
CA GLU A 367 1.43 14.97 19.63
C GLU A 367 1.91 15.23 18.20
N THR A 368 2.05 14.18 17.38
CA THR A 368 2.40 14.30 15.96
C THR A 368 1.33 15.07 15.18
N ILE A 369 0.04 14.81 15.44
CA ILE A 369 -1.07 15.57 14.82
C ILE A 369 -1.07 17.03 15.29
N ASN A 370 -0.77 17.28 16.57
CA ASN A 370 -0.69 18.63 17.14
C ASN A 370 0.49 19.45 16.62
N GLN A 371 1.62 18.82 16.33
CA GLN A 371 2.81 19.46 15.77
C GLN A 371 2.80 19.49 14.23
N SER A 372 1.77 18.95 13.58
CA SER A 372 1.61 19.02 12.13
C SER A 372 1.58 20.48 11.67
N PRO A 373 2.32 20.85 10.61
CA PRO A 373 2.26 22.19 10.02
C PRO A 373 0.91 22.45 9.31
N ASP A 374 0.21 21.38 8.93
CA ASP A 374 -1.15 21.45 8.40
C ASP A 374 -2.17 21.56 9.54
N MET A 375 -3.26 22.27 9.31
CA MET A 375 -4.38 22.34 10.25
C MET A 375 -5.23 21.09 10.08
N VAL A 376 -5.44 20.34 11.17
CA VAL A 376 -6.16 19.06 11.14
C VAL A 376 -7.33 19.13 12.10
N PHE A 377 -8.51 18.72 11.65
CA PHE A 377 -9.68 18.64 12.51
C PHE A 377 -10.65 17.55 12.06
N TRP A 378 -11.47 17.11 13.01
CA TRP A 378 -12.54 16.13 12.82
C TRP A 378 -13.88 16.75 13.16
N LEU A 379 -14.88 16.51 12.32
CA LEU A 379 -16.23 17.04 12.48
C LEU A 379 -17.27 15.94 12.66
N ASN A 380 -18.31 16.26 13.41
CA ASN A 380 -19.56 15.50 13.46
C ASN A 380 -20.46 15.87 12.25
N GLU A 381 -21.53 15.11 12.06
CA GLU A 381 -22.51 15.31 10.96
C GLU A 381 -23.23 16.67 11.02
N ASP A 382 -23.25 17.33 12.19
CA ASP A 382 -23.82 18.65 12.40
C ASP A 382 -22.83 19.80 12.19
N ALA A 383 -21.65 19.52 11.63
CA ALA A 383 -20.55 20.46 11.41
C ALA A 383 -19.91 21.04 12.70
N THR A 384 -20.14 20.41 13.85
CA THR A 384 -19.42 20.72 15.09
C THR A 384 -18.07 20.01 15.15
N PHE A 385 -17.10 20.62 15.84
CA PHE A 385 -15.78 20.04 16.03
C PHE A 385 -15.81 18.91 17.05
N ARG A 386 -15.31 17.75 16.65
CA ARG A 386 -14.95 16.65 17.55
C ARG A 386 -13.52 16.81 18.08
N TYR A 387 -12.63 17.30 17.23
CA TYR A 387 -11.22 17.54 17.53
C TYR A 387 -10.68 18.56 16.53
N PHE A 388 -9.71 19.37 16.95
CA PHE A 388 -8.85 20.17 16.09
C PHE A 388 -7.47 20.27 16.72
N ASN A 389 -6.43 20.37 15.90
CA ASN A 389 -5.06 20.44 16.36
C ASN A 389 -4.66 21.87 16.76
N ALA A 390 -3.56 22.00 17.51
CA ALA A 390 -3.05 23.30 17.96
C ALA A 390 -2.77 24.26 16.78
N THR A 391 -2.31 23.73 15.65
CA THR A 391 -2.06 24.52 14.42
C THR A 391 -3.31 25.20 13.89
N PHE A 392 -4.48 24.54 13.91
CA PHE A 392 -5.75 25.15 13.51
C PHE A 392 -6.09 26.36 14.41
N ALA A 393 -5.98 26.22 15.73
CA ALA A 393 -6.23 27.33 16.65
C ALA A 393 -5.22 28.47 16.46
N ASN A 394 -3.94 28.16 16.36
CA ASN A 394 -2.87 29.14 16.20
C ASN A 394 -2.96 29.92 14.87
N MET A 395 -3.24 29.24 13.76
CA MET A 395 -3.34 29.87 12.45
C MET A 395 -4.61 30.71 12.29
N THR A 396 -5.74 30.25 12.84
CA THR A 396 -7.01 30.98 12.79
C THR A 396 -7.08 32.14 13.81
N GLY A 397 -6.32 32.04 14.90
CA GLY A 397 -6.22 33.05 15.97
C GLY A 397 -7.39 33.06 16.95
N TYR A 398 -8.27 32.06 16.91
CA TYR A 398 -9.38 31.89 17.84
C TYR A 398 -8.98 31.00 19.01
N SER A 399 -9.59 31.21 20.19
CA SER A 399 -9.44 30.29 21.32
C SER A 399 -10.24 29.01 21.10
N GLU A 400 -9.92 27.94 21.83
CA GLU A 400 -10.64 26.67 21.72
C GLU A 400 -12.14 26.81 22.00
N ASP A 401 -12.52 27.61 23.00
CA ASP A 401 -13.92 27.88 23.35
C ASP A 401 -14.65 28.62 22.23
N GLU A 402 -13.98 29.58 21.57
CA GLU A 402 -14.53 30.32 20.43
C GLU A 402 -14.73 29.39 19.22
N ILE A 403 -13.74 28.55 18.91
CA ILE A 403 -13.79 27.57 17.80
C ILE A 403 -14.97 26.62 17.99
N ASN A 404 -15.11 26.03 19.19
CA ASN A 404 -16.20 25.10 19.50
C ASN A 404 -17.57 25.77 19.42
N SER A 405 -17.68 27.05 19.81
CA SER A 405 -18.94 27.81 19.77
C SER A 405 -19.35 28.20 18.35
N MET A 406 -18.39 28.53 17.49
CA MET A 406 -18.64 28.95 16.11
C MET A 406 -18.96 27.79 15.16
N GLY A 407 -18.40 26.60 15.41
CA GLY A 407 -18.47 25.46 14.48
C GLY A 407 -17.74 25.74 13.16
N LEU A 408 -17.72 24.75 12.25
CA LEU A 408 -16.96 24.88 10.99
C LEU A 408 -17.43 26.07 10.13
N LEU A 409 -18.73 26.31 10.07
CA LEU A 409 -19.34 27.32 9.19
C LEU A 409 -18.91 28.75 9.55
N GLY A 410 -18.51 29.01 10.81
CA GLY A 410 -18.00 30.31 11.23
C GLY A 410 -16.68 30.74 10.55
N PHE A 411 -15.92 29.78 10.03
CA PHE A 411 -14.63 30.02 9.34
C PHE A 411 -14.78 30.18 7.83
N PHE A 412 -15.93 29.77 7.27
CA PHE A 412 -16.19 29.74 5.84
C PHE A 412 -17.55 30.39 5.53
N PRO A 413 -17.67 31.73 5.54
CA PRO A 413 -18.97 32.41 5.41
C PRO A 413 -19.70 32.19 4.08
N LYS A 414 -18.97 31.76 3.04
CA LYS A 414 -19.54 31.41 1.72
C LYS A 414 -20.02 29.96 1.64
N TYR A 415 -19.74 29.15 2.66
CA TYR A 415 -20.08 27.75 2.76
C TYR A 415 -21.23 27.58 3.73
N ASN A 416 -22.37 27.03 3.29
CA ASN A 416 -23.55 26.87 4.13
C ASN A 416 -23.74 25.42 4.58
N LEU A 417 -24.75 25.19 5.43
CA LEU A 417 -25.04 23.86 5.97
C LEU A 417 -25.51 22.87 4.89
N ASP A 418 -26.18 23.33 3.83
CA ASP A 418 -26.61 22.46 2.73
C ASP A 418 -25.43 21.99 1.88
N ASP A 419 -24.45 22.86 1.66
CA ASP A 419 -23.18 22.49 1.00
C ASP A 419 -22.40 21.48 1.85
N PHE A 420 -22.38 21.66 3.17
CA PHE A 420 -21.80 20.68 4.10
C PHE A 420 -22.51 19.32 4.03
N LYS A 421 -23.85 19.29 4.04
CA LYS A 421 -24.63 18.05 3.94
C LYS A 421 -24.40 17.32 2.61
N LYS A 422 -24.30 18.05 1.50
CA LYS A 422 -23.97 17.46 0.20
C LYS A 422 -22.57 16.85 0.20
N ALA A 423 -21.58 17.58 0.73
CA ALA A 423 -20.23 17.07 0.89
C ALA A 423 -20.19 15.84 1.80
N TRP A 424 -20.94 15.83 2.90
CA TRP A 424 -21.08 14.68 3.80
C TRP A 424 -21.61 13.44 3.09
N ALA A 425 -22.68 13.59 2.30
CA ALA A 425 -23.25 12.50 1.51
C ALA A 425 -22.27 11.95 0.46
N GLN A 426 -21.50 12.81 -0.21
CA GLN A 426 -20.45 12.39 -1.15
C GLN A 426 -19.35 11.58 -0.46
N LEU A 427 -18.89 12.04 0.70
CA LEU A 427 -17.88 11.36 1.50
C LEU A 427 -18.35 9.97 1.99
N GLN A 428 -19.65 9.79 2.27
CA GLN A 428 -20.22 8.47 2.64
C GLN A 428 -20.12 7.44 1.51
N HIS A 429 -20.09 7.89 0.25
CA HIS A 429 -19.86 7.05 -0.93
C HIS A 429 -18.38 6.76 -1.22
N GLY A 430 -17.46 7.22 -0.35
CA GLY A 430 -16.02 6.95 -0.43
C GLY A 430 -15.26 7.94 -1.30
N GLU A 431 -15.89 9.06 -1.71
CA GLU A 431 -15.20 10.12 -2.44
C GLU A 431 -14.18 10.83 -1.51
N VAL A 432 -13.06 11.26 -2.08
CA VAL A 432 -12.12 12.17 -1.41
C VAL A 432 -12.36 13.54 -1.99
N LEU A 433 -12.85 14.47 -1.17
CA LEU A 433 -13.10 15.84 -1.61
C LEU A 433 -11.83 16.66 -1.41
N SER A 434 -11.39 17.32 -2.48
CA SER A 434 -10.30 18.27 -2.42
C SER A 434 -10.68 19.57 -3.12
N SER A 435 -10.50 20.69 -2.43
CA SER A 435 -10.88 22.01 -2.94
C SER A 435 -10.06 23.12 -2.30
N GLU A 436 -9.82 24.19 -3.07
CA GLU A 436 -9.24 25.41 -2.53
C GLU A 436 -10.34 26.26 -1.90
N LEU A 437 -10.13 26.66 -0.65
CA LEU A 437 -11.07 27.45 0.14
C LEU A 437 -10.36 28.66 0.73
N THR A 438 -11.13 29.70 1.03
CA THR A 438 -10.64 30.85 1.81
C THR A 438 -11.18 30.74 3.21
N LEU A 439 -10.26 30.60 4.17
CA LEU A 439 -10.55 30.56 5.60
C LEU A 439 -10.40 31.96 6.19
N ASP A 440 -11.43 32.44 6.88
CA ASP A 440 -11.42 33.73 7.56
C ASP A 440 -10.87 33.58 9.00
N CYS A 441 -9.91 34.42 9.39
CA CYS A 441 -9.27 34.41 10.71
C CYS A 441 -9.76 35.56 11.60
N LYS A 442 -9.55 35.45 12.92
CA LYS A 442 -10.05 36.40 13.93
C LYS A 442 -9.61 37.84 13.70
N ASN A 443 -8.40 38.05 13.21
CA ASN A 443 -7.83 39.38 12.94
C ASN A 443 -8.22 39.95 11.56
N GLY A 444 -9.16 39.34 10.85
CA GLY A 444 -9.56 39.71 9.49
C GLY A 444 -8.60 39.23 8.39
N LYS A 445 -7.52 38.51 8.75
CA LYS A 445 -6.65 37.82 7.80
C LYS A 445 -7.44 36.72 7.08
N LYS A 446 -7.22 36.58 5.78
CA LYS A 446 -7.78 35.50 4.97
C LYS A 446 -6.67 34.54 4.56
N LEU A 447 -6.84 33.28 4.89
CA LEU A 447 -5.91 32.21 4.50
C LEU A 447 -6.48 31.49 3.29
N VAL A 448 -5.66 31.40 2.23
CA VAL A 448 -5.97 30.55 1.07
C VAL A 448 -5.44 29.17 1.40
N VAL A 449 -6.34 28.21 1.53
CA VAL A 449 -6.03 26.87 2.01
C VAL A 449 -6.51 25.82 1.02
N GLU A 450 -5.72 24.78 0.83
CA GLU A 450 -6.14 23.55 0.17
C GLU A 450 -6.76 22.63 1.22
N SER A 451 -8.01 22.25 1.01
CA SER A 451 -8.75 21.33 1.86
C SER A 451 -8.72 19.93 1.27
N VAL A 452 -8.47 18.93 2.11
CA VAL A 452 -8.64 17.51 1.79
C VAL A 452 -9.50 16.89 2.87
N VAL A 453 -10.63 16.33 2.46
CA VAL A 453 -11.65 15.78 3.35
C VAL A 453 -11.87 14.29 3.07
N LYS A 454 -11.90 13.48 4.13
CA LYS A 454 -12.20 12.05 4.09
C LYS A 454 -13.16 11.63 5.20
N MET A 455 -14.01 10.64 4.90
CA MET A 455 -14.84 10.01 5.91
C MET A 455 -14.04 9.00 6.75
N ILE A 456 -14.17 9.07 8.07
CA ILE A 456 -13.64 8.10 9.03
C ILE A 456 -14.81 7.45 9.77
N ARG A 457 -14.77 6.12 9.90
CA ARG A 457 -15.74 5.35 10.69
C ARG A 457 -15.04 4.78 11.92
N PHE A 458 -15.51 5.15 13.12
CA PHE A 458 -14.96 4.67 14.38
C PHE A 458 -16.11 4.30 15.32
N GLU A 459 -16.10 3.05 15.83
CA GLU A 459 -17.13 2.52 16.74
C GLU A 459 -18.58 2.72 16.25
N GLY A 460 -18.81 2.59 14.94
CA GLY A 460 -20.14 2.74 14.34
C GLY A 460 -20.62 4.19 14.17
N LYS A 461 -19.79 5.19 14.50
CA LYS A 461 -20.04 6.61 14.21
C LYS A 461 -19.19 7.08 13.04
N GLU A 462 -19.72 8.03 12.28
CA GLU A 462 -19.05 8.64 11.14
C GLU A 462 -18.53 10.03 11.51
N TYR A 463 -17.30 10.32 11.10
CA TYR A 463 -16.63 11.59 11.31
C TYR A 463 -16.00 12.05 10.00
N SER A 464 -16.06 13.34 9.74
CA SER A 464 -15.31 13.93 8.62
C SER A 464 -13.93 14.37 9.11
N SER A 465 -12.87 13.78 8.54
CA SER A 465 -11.50 14.20 8.78
C SER A 465 -11.03 15.15 7.69
N THR A 466 -10.70 16.37 8.10
CA THR A 466 -10.27 17.44 7.22
C THR A 466 -8.85 17.86 7.53
N VAL A 467 -8.04 17.98 6.49
CA VAL A 467 -6.71 18.60 6.54
C VAL A 467 -6.76 19.85 5.69
N LEU A 468 -6.43 21.00 6.27
CA LEU A 468 -6.25 22.27 5.57
C LEU A 468 -4.77 22.63 5.54
N ARG A 469 -4.24 22.80 4.33
CA ARG A 469 -2.86 23.24 4.09
C ARG A 469 -2.84 24.67 3.61
N ASP A 470 -2.01 25.52 4.23
CA ASP A 470 -1.75 26.87 3.72
C ASP A 470 -0.93 26.80 2.43
N ILE A 471 -1.46 27.33 1.33
CA ILE A 471 -0.82 27.27 0.01
C ILE A 471 -0.30 28.63 -0.47
N ARG A 472 -0.22 29.63 0.40
CA ARG A 472 0.24 30.98 0.03
C ARG A 472 1.67 30.98 -0.52
N GLU A 473 2.61 30.38 0.21
CA GLU A 473 4.01 30.28 -0.21
C GLU A 473 4.15 29.48 -1.52
N ARG A 474 3.38 28.40 -1.66
CA ARG A 474 3.35 27.61 -2.90
C ARG A 474 2.87 28.45 -4.08
N LYS A 475 1.80 29.25 -3.92
CA LYS A 475 1.30 30.14 -4.97
C LYS A 475 2.29 31.25 -5.32
N GLU A 476 2.92 31.86 -4.33
CA GLU A 476 3.97 32.88 -4.55
C GLU A 476 5.16 32.30 -5.33
N ASN A 477 5.59 31.08 -4.98
CA ASN A 477 6.66 30.38 -5.69
C ASN A 477 6.28 29.99 -7.13
N GLU A 478 5.04 29.53 -7.35
CA GLU A 478 4.53 29.22 -8.71
C GLU A 478 4.45 30.47 -9.58
N GLU A 479 4.03 31.62 -9.03
CA GLU A 479 4.04 32.90 -9.74
C GLU A 479 5.45 33.39 -10.04
N ALA A 480 6.37 33.33 -9.05
CA ALA A 480 7.77 33.68 -9.25
C ALA A 480 8.43 32.80 -10.32
N LEU A 481 8.13 31.50 -10.34
CA LEU A 481 8.63 30.57 -11.35
C LEU A 481 8.09 30.91 -12.74
N LYS A 482 6.80 31.27 -12.88
CA LYS A 482 6.24 31.72 -14.16
C LYS A 482 6.96 32.96 -14.70
N ILE A 483 7.24 33.93 -13.83
CA ILE A 483 7.99 35.14 -14.21
C ILE A 483 9.41 34.77 -14.66
N GLN A 484 10.10 33.90 -13.93
CA GLN A 484 11.45 33.44 -14.31
C GLN A 484 11.46 32.67 -15.63
N LEU A 485 10.46 31.84 -15.90
CA LEU A 485 10.35 31.10 -17.16
C LEU A 485 10.17 32.03 -18.36
N VAL A 486 9.35 33.08 -18.23
CA VAL A 486 9.17 34.09 -19.27
C VAL A 486 10.49 34.83 -19.55
N GLU A 487 11.25 35.16 -18.50
CA GLU A 487 12.55 35.82 -18.66
C GLU A 487 13.61 34.88 -19.29
N ILE A 488 13.62 33.60 -18.91
CA ILE A 488 14.50 32.59 -19.53
C ILE A 488 14.16 32.41 -21.01
N GLU A 489 12.88 32.34 -21.39
CA GLU A 489 12.47 32.24 -22.79
C GLU A 489 12.89 33.49 -23.59
N ARG A 490 12.73 34.68 -23.01
CA ARG A 490 13.19 35.94 -23.60
C ARG A 490 14.71 35.95 -23.82
N LEU A 491 15.49 35.61 -22.79
CA LEU A 491 16.96 35.55 -22.88
C LEU A 491 17.42 34.48 -23.88
N ARG A 492 16.74 33.33 -23.92
CA ARG A 492 17.03 32.26 -24.89
C ARG A 492 16.76 32.71 -26.32
N ARG A 493 15.68 33.46 -26.55
CA ARG A 493 15.38 34.04 -27.87
C ARG A 493 16.44 35.06 -28.30
N GLN A 494 16.84 35.96 -27.41
CA GLN A 494 17.92 36.92 -27.68
C GLN A 494 19.25 36.22 -27.97
N ALA A 495 19.62 35.22 -27.17
CA ALA A 495 20.83 34.43 -27.39
C ALA A 495 20.79 33.64 -28.70
N GLN A 496 19.61 33.15 -29.12
CA GLN A 496 19.42 32.49 -30.41
C GLN A 496 19.55 33.46 -31.59
N GLU A 497 18.95 34.66 -31.49
CA GLU A 497 19.07 35.71 -32.50
C GLU A 497 20.54 36.15 -32.66
N GLU A 498 21.26 36.37 -31.56
CA GLU A 498 22.71 36.66 -31.59
C GLU A 498 23.53 35.49 -32.16
N ASN A 499 23.19 34.24 -31.81
CA ASN A 499 23.88 33.06 -32.37
C ASN A 499 23.69 32.94 -33.89
N ILE A 500 22.50 33.27 -34.39
CA ILE A 500 22.21 33.25 -35.83
C ILE A 500 23.03 34.33 -36.54
N ILE A 501 23.04 35.56 -36.02
CA ILE A 501 23.81 36.67 -36.58
C ILE A 501 25.31 36.35 -36.59
N LEU A 502 25.86 35.85 -35.48
CA LEU A 502 27.28 35.49 -35.37
C LEU A 502 27.64 34.31 -36.28
N LYS A 503 26.76 33.32 -36.43
CA LYS A 503 26.97 32.20 -37.38
C LYS A 503 26.90 32.65 -38.83
N GLU A 504 26.03 33.60 -39.17
CA GLU A 504 25.96 34.21 -40.50
C GLU A 504 27.22 35.01 -40.82
N GLU A 505 27.75 35.78 -39.86
CA GLU A 505 29.02 36.52 -40.03
C GLU A 505 30.22 35.58 -40.20
N ILE A 506 30.32 34.50 -39.42
CA ILE A 506 31.41 33.51 -39.53
C ILE A 506 31.34 32.73 -40.86
N LYS A 507 30.15 32.34 -41.31
CA LYS A 507 29.97 31.66 -42.61
C LYS A 507 30.38 32.55 -43.78
N LEU A 508 30.01 33.84 -43.74
CA LEU A 508 30.39 34.84 -44.75
C LEU A 508 31.90 35.02 -44.84
N ASP A 509 32.61 35.00 -43.72
CA ASP A 509 34.06 35.18 -43.67
C ASP A 509 34.82 33.95 -44.23
N GLN A 510 34.30 32.73 -44.03
CA GLN A 510 34.93 31.49 -44.52
C GLN A 510 34.70 31.20 -46.00
N GLY A 511 33.54 31.56 -46.58
CA GLY A 511 33.23 31.32 -47.99
C GLY A 511 33.60 32.46 -48.95
N SER A 512 33.92 33.66 -48.44
CA SER A 512 34.25 34.85 -49.24
C SER A 512 35.75 35.02 -49.50
N ASN A 513 36.58 34.03 -49.20
CA ASN A 513 38.06 34.10 -49.25
C ASN A 513 38.67 34.59 -50.59
N ASN A 514 37.88 34.73 -51.65
CA ASN A 514 38.30 35.23 -52.98
C ASN A 514 37.62 36.55 -53.43
N ILE A 515 36.75 37.18 -52.63
CA ILE A 515 36.11 38.46 -52.98
C ILE A 515 36.71 39.57 -52.12
N ILE A 516 37.37 40.53 -52.77
CA ILE A 516 37.99 41.69 -52.10
C ILE A 516 37.02 42.85 -52.17
N SER A 517 36.54 43.30 -51.02
CA SER A 517 35.71 44.49 -50.91
C SER A 517 35.77 45.08 -49.49
N GLN A 518 35.90 46.40 -49.40
CA GLN A 518 35.74 47.17 -48.17
C GLN A 518 34.57 48.17 -48.27
N SER A 519 33.96 48.30 -49.45
CA SER A 519 32.86 49.22 -49.66
C SER A 519 31.60 48.80 -48.89
N PRO A 520 31.01 49.68 -48.07
CA PRO A 520 29.76 49.37 -47.35
C PRO A 520 28.60 49.10 -48.31
N LYS A 521 28.66 49.63 -49.55
CA LYS A 521 27.67 49.39 -50.61
C LYS A 521 27.70 47.98 -51.17
N TYR A 522 28.81 47.25 -50.99
CA TYR A 522 28.93 45.87 -51.45
C TYR A 522 28.42 44.85 -50.42
N LYS A 523 28.28 45.25 -49.14
CA LYS A 523 27.76 44.39 -48.05
C LYS A 523 26.38 43.79 -48.34
N PRO A 524 25.38 44.53 -48.89
CA PRO A 524 24.08 43.94 -49.23
C PRO A 524 24.19 42.81 -50.27
N ILE A 525 25.11 42.91 -51.23
CA ILE A 525 25.34 41.88 -52.26
C ILE A 525 25.93 40.62 -51.62
N LEU A 526 26.89 40.79 -50.71
CA LEU A 526 27.45 39.66 -49.95
C LEU A 526 26.38 38.96 -49.09
N ARG A 527 25.47 39.73 -48.46
CA ARG A 527 24.33 39.16 -47.72
C ARG A 527 23.39 38.39 -48.64
N GLN A 528 23.06 38.93 -49.81
CA GLN A 528 22.24 38.23 -50.81
C GLN A 528 22.87 36.92 -51.26
N ILE A 529 24.20 36.89 -51.43
CA ILE A 529 24.96 35.67 -51.74
C ILE A 529 24.79 34.64 -50.62
N GLY A 530 24.98 35.03 -49.36
CA GLY A 530 24.79 34.15 -48.21
C GLY A 530 23.37 33.57 -48.13
N GLN A 531 22.35 34.43 -48.26
CA GLN A 531 20.95 34.04 -48.22
C GLN A 531 20.57 33.05 -49.33
N VAL A 532 21.01 33.29 -50.57
CA VAL A 532 20.64 32.41 -51.68
C VAL A 532 21.48 31.14 -51.72
N ALA A 533 22.71 31.15 -51.19
CA ALA A 533 23.60 30.00 -51.19
C ALA A 533 22.98 28.77 -50.49
N GLU A 534 22.22 28.97 -49.41
CA GLU A 534 21.54 27.92 -48.66
C GLU A 534 20.31 27.33 -49.38
N THR A 535 19.94 27.86 -50.55
CA THR A 535 18.76 27.42 -51.32
C THR A 535 19.14 26.73 -52.64
N ASN A 536 18.22 25.93 -53.17
CA ASN A 536 18.33 25.37 -54.53
C ASN A 536 17.78 26.33 -55.62
N ALA A 537 17.49 27.59 -55.30
CA ALA A 537 16.95 28.55 -56.26
C ALA A 537 17.94 28.83 -57.41
N THR A 538 17.40 29.12 -58.60
CA THR A 538 18.19 29.61 -59.74
C THR A 538 18.61 31.05 -59.49
N VAL A 539 19.89 31.33 -59.65
CA VAL A 539 20.45 32.67 -59.42
C VAL A 539 20.85 33.33 -60.73
N LEU A 540 20.41 34.56 -60.94
CA LEU A 540 20.77 35.36 -62.11
C LEU A 540 21.67 36.53 -61.69
N ILE A 541 22.94 36.49 -62.06
CA ILE A 541 23.93 37.52 -61.74
C ILE A 541 24.00 38.53 -62.89
N LEU A 542 23.52 39.73 -62.62
CA LEU A 542 23.49 40.85 -63.56
C LEU A 542 24.64 41.81 -63.24
N GLY A 543 25.26 42.36 -64.27
CA GLY A 543 26.24 43.43 -64.08
C GLY A 543 27.22 43.54 -65.24
N GLU A 544 27.93 44.66 -65.30
CA GLU A 544 28.86 44.94 -66.38
C GLU A 544 29.96 43.88 -66.52
N THR A 545 30.56 43.79 -67.71
CA THR A 545 31.71 42.92 -67.96
C THR A 545 32.89 43.37 -67.10
N GLY A 546 33.65 42.40 -66.58
CA GLY A 546 34.85 42.68 -65.78
C GLY A 546 34.59 43.05 -64.31
N THR A 547 33.36 42.92 -63.81
CA THR A 547 32.99 43.23 -62.40
C THR A 547 33.24 42.07 -61.42
N GLY A 548 33.58 40.87 -61.91
CA GLY A 548 33.81 39.69 -61.07
C GLY A 548 32.60 38.77 -60.87
N LYS A 549 31.64 38.73 -61.81
CA LYS A 549 30.45 37.85 -61.72
C LYS A 549 30.78 36.37 -61.50
N GLU A 550 31.86 35.86 -62.11
CA GLU A 550 32.31 34.47 -61.88
C GLU A 550 32.74 34.23 -60.43
N LEU A 551 33.33 35.23 -59.75
CA LEU A 551 33.70 35.12 -58.34
C LEU A 551 32.46 35.05 -57.45
N LEU A 552 31.41 35.82 -57.78
CA LEU A 552 30.13 35.73 -57.07
C LEU A 552 29.49 34.35 -57.26
N ALA A 553 29.50 33.82 -58.48
CA ALA A 553 28.99 32.47 -58.75
C ALA A 553 29.76 31.39 -57.96
N LYS A 554 31.09 31.52 -57.87
CA LYS A 554 31.93 30.64 -57.05
C LYS A 554 31.57 30.74 -55.56
N ALA A 555 31.38 31.96 -55.05
CA ALA A 555 31.02 32.18 -53.66
C ALA A 555 29.65 31.57 -53.31
N ILE A 556 28.65 31.73 -54.18
CA ILE A 556 27.33 31.11 -54.01
C ILE A 556 27.43 29.58 -53.98
N HIS A 557 28.29 28.99 -54.82
CA HIS A 557 28.50 27.56 -54.84
C HIS A 557 29.22 27.07 -53.58
N SER A 558 30.32 27.72 -53.16
CA SER A 558 31.11 27.32 -51.99
C SER A 558 30.37 27.49 -50.67
N LEU A 559 29.39 28.38 -50.61
CA LEU A 559 28.54 28.59 -49.43
C LEU A 559 27.28 27.71 -49.41
N SER A 560 27.09 26.86 -50.42
CA SER A 560 25.87 26.03 -50.55
C SER A 560 26.04 24.61 -50.04
N GLU A 561 24.92 23.90 -49.88
CA GLU A 561 24.92 22.46 -49.59
C GLU A 561 25.62 21.61 -50.66
N ARG A 562 25.87 22.18 -51.85
CA ARG A 562 26.56 21.54 -52.97
C ARG A 562 28.05 21.93 -53.07
N ALA A 563 28.64 22.55 -52.04
CA ALA A 563 30.03 23.01 -52.07
C ALA A 563 31.06 21.88 -52.33
N ASP A 564 30.77 20.66 -51.86
CA ASP A 564 31.62 19.48 -52.08
C ASP A 564 31.37 18.79 -53.44
N ARG A 565 30.42 19.28 -54.23
CA ARG A 565 30.03 18.74 -55.53
C ARG A 565 30.65 19.59 -56.66
N PRO A 566 30.80 19.06 -57.88
CA PRO A 566 31.41 19.82 -58.96
C PRO A 566 30.59 21.06 -59.34
N MET A 567 31.28 22.20 -59.49
CA MET A 567 30.78 23.37 -60.21
C MET A 567 31.27 23.32 -61.66
N VAL A 568 30.38 22.94 -62.57
CA VAL A 568 30.67 22.91 -64.01
C VAL A 568 30.40 24.29 -64.59
N LYS A 569 31.35 24.82 -65.38
CA LYS A 569 31.23 26.16 -65.97
C LYS A 569 31.16 26.08 -67.48
N VAL A 570 30.33 26.93 -68.06
CA VAL A 570 30.17 27.08 -69.51
C VAL A 570 30.00 28.57 -69.82
N ASN A 571 30.76 29.08 -70.78
CA ASN A 571 30.54 30.41 -71.33
C ASN A 571 29.75 30.25 -72.64
N CYS A 572 28.55 30.85 -72.70
CA CYS A 572 27.63 30.71 -73.83
C CYS A 572 28.04 31.56 -75.05
N GLY A 573 28.87 32.59 -74.87
CA GLY A 573 29.37 33.46 -75.94
C GLY A 573 30.66 32.99 -76.61
N ALA A 574 31.36 32.02 -76.04
CA ALA A 574 32.69 31.59 -76.51
C ALA A 574 32.67 30.55 -77.65
N LEU A 575 31.52 29.95 -77.97
CA LEU A 575 31.41 28.81 -78.90
C LEU A 575 30.36 29.05 -80.00
N PRO A 576 30.60 28.56 -81.23
CA PRO A 576 29.58 28.49 -82.29
C PRO A 576 28.34 27.66 -81.87
N GLU A 577 27.17 27.97 -82.46
CA GLU A 577 25.86 27.39 -82.08
C GLU A 577 25.85 25.85 -81.99
N ASN A 578 26.37 25.17 -83.01
CA ASN A 578 26.40 23.70 -83.04
C ASN A 578 27.35 23.09 -81.98
N LEU A 579 28.38 23.84 -81.58
CA LEU A 579 29.33 23.38 -80.56
C LEU A 579 28.82 23.65 -79.15
N ILE A 580 28.11 24.76 -78.91
CA ILE A 580 27.53 25.04 -77.58
C ILE A 580 26.41 24.05 -77.25
N GLU A 581 25.61 23.64 -78.22
CA GLU A 581 24.59 22.59 -78.01
C GLU A 581 25.22 21.26 -77.60
N SER A 582 26.28 20.86 -78.32
CA SER A 582 27.06 19.64 -78.07
C SER A 582 27.81 19.68 -76.75
N GLU A 583 28.30 20.84 -76.32
CA GLU A 583 28.86 21.02 -74.98
C GLU A 583 27.78 20.90 -73.90
N LEU A 584 26.66 21.63 -74.01
CA LEU A 584 25.64 21.66 -72.96
C LEU A 584 24.97 20.29 -72.76
N PHE A 585 24.51 19.68 -73.85
CA PHE A 585 23.67 18.47 -73.80
C PHE A 585 24.43 17.19 -74.18
N GLY A 586 25.63 17.28 -74.74
CA GLY A 586 26.34 16.09 -75.23
C GLY A 586 25.76 15.55 -76.53
N HIS A 587 26.43 14.54 -77.09
CA HIS A 587 26.03 13.93 -78.35
C HIS A 587 26.32 12.44 -78.39
N GLU A 588 25.51 11.72 -79.16
CA GLU A 588 25.77 10.32 -79.51
C GLU A 588 26.72 10.19 -80.71
N LYS A 589 27.34 9.02 -80.84
CA LYS A 589 28.22 8.72 -81.98
C LYS A 589 27.41 8.86 -83.29
N GLY A 590 27.88 9.71 -84.20
CA GLY A 590 27.23 9.95 -85.49
C GLY A 590 26.16 11.05 -85.51
N ALA A 591 25.98 11.81 -84.42
CA ALA A 591 24.98 12.88 -84.36
C ALA A 591 25.19 14.04 -85.37
N PHE A 592 26.44 14.32 -85.75
CA PHE A 592 26.80 15.28 -86.79
C PHE A 592 28.14 14.90 -87.45
N THR A 593 28.50 15.55 -88.55
CA THR A 593 29.77 15.34 -89.25
C THR A 593 30.95 15.68 -88.34
N GLY A 594 31.67 14.66 -87.87
CA GLY A 594 32.78 14.80 -86.90
C GLY A 594 32.53 14.19 -85.51
N ALA A 595 31.31 13.69 -85.23
CA ALA A 595 30.96 13.01 -83.98
C ALA A 595 31.45 11.55 -83.94
N PHE A 596 32.76 11.33 -83.92
CA PHE A 596 33.36 9.97 -83.98
C PHE A 596 33.12 9.12 -82.72
N GLN A 597 32.86 9.76 -81.58
CA GLN A 597 32.62 9.12 -80.29
C GLN A 597 31.50 9.84 -79.55
N ARG A 598 30.84 9.14 -78.62
CA ARG A 598 29.87 9.75 -77.71
C ARG A 598 30.56 10.75 -76.78
N LYS A 599 29.92 11.87 -76.50
CA LYS A 599 30.40 12.89 -75.55
C LYS A 599 29.34 13.22 -74.52
N ILE A 600 29.75 13.21 -73.25
CA ILE A 600 28.94 13.61 -72.10
C ILE A 600 28.81 15.14 -72.09
N GLY A 601 27.57 15.63 -71.90
CA GLY A 601 27.26 17.05 -71.84
C GLY A 601 27.51 17.68 -70.47
N ARG A 602 27.56 19.01 -70.40
CA ARG A 602 27.83 19.78 -69.18
C ARG A 602 26.72 19.64 -68.14
N PHE A 603 25.47 19.46 -68.55
CA PHE A 603 24.37 19.15 -67.63
C PHE A 603 24.56 17.80 -66.92
N GLU A 604 24.97 16.78 -67.66
CA GLU A 604 25.25 15.45 -67.11
C GLU A 604 26.48 15.48 -66.19
N MET A 605 27.54 16.21 -66.57
CA MET A 605 28.71 16.43 -65.69
C MET A 605 28.34 17.17 -64.40
N ALA A 606 27.32 18.03 -64.43
CA ALA A 606 26.88 18.83 -63.30
C ALA A 606 25.80 18.14 -62.43
N HIS A 607 25.46 16.87 -62.72
CA HIS A 607 24.45 16.15 -61.98
C HIS A 607 24.75 16.11 -60.47
N LYS A 608 23.76 16.48 -59.65
CA LYS A 608 23.83 16.72 -58.19
C LYS A 608 24.81 17.84 -57.78
N GLY A 609 25.34 18.60 -58.73
CA GLY A 609 26.26 19.70 -58.53
C GLY A 609 25.64 21.04 -58.94
N THR A 610 26.49 21.96 -59.39
CA THR A 610 26.10 23.30 -59.84
C THR A 610 26.58 23.53 -61.27
N LEU A 611 25.71 24.05 -62.13
CA LEU A 611 26.08 24.52 -63.46
C LEU A 611 26.09 26.04 -63.47
N PHE A 612 27.21 26.61 -63.89
CA PHE A 612 27.37 28.05 -64.09
C PHE A 612 27.39 28.38 -65.58
N LEU A 613 26.39 29.13 -66.02
CA LEU A 613 26.27 29.64 -67.38
C LEU A 613 26.66 31.12 -67.40
N ASP A 614 27.85 31.41 -67.89
CA ASP A 614 28.28 32.79 -68.13
C ASP A 614 27.78 33.27 -69.51
N GLU A 615 27.51 34.56 -69.60
CA GLU A 615 27.00 35.24 -70.78
C GLU A 615 25.71 34.60 -71.35
N ILE A 616 24.76 34.23 -70.48
CA ILE A 616 23.52 33.53 -70.88
C ILE A 616 22.68 34.28 -71.94
N GLY A 617 22.79 35.61 -71.99
CA GLY A 617 22.14 36.46 -73.01
C GLY A 617 22.73 36.35 -74.42
N GLU A 618 23.77 35.53 -74.62
CA GLU A 618 24.31 35.15 -75.93
C GLU A 618 23.79 33.78 -76.41
N LEU A 619 23.00 33.06 -75.59
CA LEU A 619 22.51 31.73 -75.95
C LEU A 619 21.54 31.81 -77.15
N PRO A 620 21.76 31.04 -78.24
CA PRO A 620 20.88 31.01 -79.40
C PRO A 620 19.43 30.68 -79.04
N ILE A 621 18.48 31.31 -79.75
CA ILE A 621 17.04 31.22 -79.44
C ILE A 621 16.51 29.78 -79.45
N ASP A 622 17.05 28.93 -80.33
CA ASP A 622 16.64 27.52 -80.46
C ASP A 622 17.03 26.71 -79.22
N LEU A 623 18.20 27.01 -78.63
CA LEU A 623 18.70 26.32 -77.44
C LEU A 623 18.02 26.79 -76.15
N GLN A 624 17.40 27.97 -76.15
CA GLN A 624 16.66 28.48 -75.00
C GLN A 624 15.47 27.58 -74.64
N SER A 625 14.81 26.98 -75.64
CA SER A 625 13.72 26.02 -75.42
C SER A 625 14.19 24.73 -74.71
N LYS A 626 15.37 24.22 -75.12
CA LYS A 626 15.98 23.03 -74.51
C LYS A 626 16.45 23.31 -73.09
N LEU A 627 17.06 24.47 -72.86
CA LEU A 627 17.46 24.91 -71.52
C LEU A 627 16.24 25.02 -70.58
N LEU A 628 15.14 25.58 -71.08
CA LEU A 628 13.90 25.68 -70.31
C LEU A 628 13.38 24.31 -69.88
N ARG A 629 13.39 23.32 -70.79
CA ARG A 629 12.97 21.94 -70.49
C ARG A 629 13.79 21.33 -69.35
N VAL A 630 15.11 21.51 -69.37
CA VAL A 630 15.98 21.04 -68.27
C VAL A 630 15.64 21.71 -66.96
N LEU A 631 15.36 23.01 -66.97
CA LEU A 631 15.06 23.76 -65.76
C LEU A 631 13.66 23.46 -65.20
N GLN A 632 12.70 23.08 -66.03
CA GLN A 632 11.33 22.78 -65.62
C GLN A 632 11.15 21.32 -65.23
N GLU A 633 11.62 20.40 -66.08
CA GLU A 633 11.33 18.96 -66.00
C GLU A 633 12.52 18.16 -65.45
N GLY A 634 13.72 18.76 -65.37
CA GLY A 634 14.93 18.05 -64.96
C GLY A 634 15.44 17.07 -66.01
N GLU A 635 15.04 17.19 -67.28
CA GLU A 635 15.47 16.27 -68.33
C GLU A 635 15.89 16.95 -69.64
N PHE A 636 16.72 16.24 -70.40
CA PHE A 636 17.12 16.63 -71.75
C PHE A 636 17.46 15.40 -72.61
N GLU A 637 17.56 15.60 -73.92
CA GLU A 637 18.01 14.58 -74.88
C GLU A 637 19.38 14.97 -75.43
N ARG A 638 20.29 13.99 -75.58
CA ARG A 638 21.57 14.24 -76.29
C ARG A 638 21.30 14.47 -77.76
N LEU A 639 22.19 15.20 -78.43
CA LEU A 639 22.15 15.32 -79.88
C LEU A 639 22.21 13.93 -80.54
N GLY A 640 21.20 13.63 -81.35
CA GLY A 640 21.06 12.34 -82.06
C GLY A 640 20.53 11.19 -81.21
N ALA A 641 20.22 11.40 -79.91
CA ALA A 641 19.58 10.40 -79.07
C ALA A 641 18.05 10.61 -79.02
N THR A 642 17.31 9.51 -78.86
CA THR A 642 15.87 9.53 -78.54
C THR A 642 15.61 9.26 -77.06
N GLU A 643 16.67 8.98 -76.28
CA GLU A 643 16.60 8.67 -74.86
C GLU A 643 16.69 9.95 -74.02
N THR A 644 15.73 10.14 -73.11
CA THR A 644 15.72 11.25 -72.17
C THR A 644 16.68 10.97 -71.00
N THR A 645 17.50 11.95 -70.66
CA THR A 645 18.45 11.90 -69.53
C THR A 645 17.94 12.82 -68.42
N GLN A 646 17.72 12.24 -67.23
CA GLN A 646 17.28 12.95 -66.03
C GLN A 646 18.47 13.51 -65.25
N VAL A 647 18.41 14.79 -64.87
CA VAL A 647 19.45 15.51 -64.15
C VAL A 647 18.90 16.44 -63.06
N ASP A 648 19.52 16.41 -61.88
CA ASP A 648 19.34 17.40 -60.83
C ASP A 648 20.54 18.36 -60.85
N VAL A 649 20.33 19.60 -61.27
CA VAL A 649 21.39 20.60 -61.38
C VAL A 649 20.90 21.93 -60.80
N ARG A 650 21.70 22.51 -59.91
CA ARG A 650 21.49 23.89 -59.46
C ARG A 650 22.07 24.83 -60.51
N LEU A 651 21.26 25.75 -61.03
CA LEU A 651 21.70 26.69 -62.04
C LEU A 651 22.10 28.05 -61.44
N ILE A 652 23.27 28.54 -61.84
CA ILE A 652 23.68 29.94 -61.68
C ILE A 652 23.95 30.50 -63.07
N ALA A 653 23.27 31.57 -63.45
CA ALA A 653 23.46 32.23 -64.73
C ALA A 653 24.04 33.64 -64.53
N ALA A 654 24.86 34.12 -65.46
CA ALA A 654 25.38 35.47 -65.44
C ALA A 654 25.26 36.15 -66.80
N THR A 655 25.01 37.45 -66.82
CA THR A 655 25.05 38.25 -68.06
C THR A 655 25.33 39.72 -67.79
N ASN A 656 25.88 40.38 -68.80
CA ASN A 656 26.04 41.84 -68.88
C ASN A 656 24.96 42.51 -69.75
N ARG A 657 24.10 41.73 -70.42
CA ARG A 657 23.02 42.24 -71.25
C ARG A 657 21.76 42.45 -70.42
N ASN A 658 20.95 43.42 -70.82
CA ASN A 658 19.60 43.54 -70.30
C ASN A 658 18.71 42.48 -70.98
N LEU A 659 18.37 41.42 -70.23
CA LEU A 659 17.54 40.32 -70.74
C LEU A 659 16.11 40.74 -71.08
N GLU A 660 15.52 41.65 -70.29
CA GLU A 660 14.16 42.18 -70.54
C GLU A 660 14.10 42.86 -71.91
N ALA A 661 15.10 43.68 -72.23
CA ALA A 661 15.22 44.32 -73.53
C ALA A 661 15.50 43.34 -74.69
N LEU A 662 16.04 42.14 -74.41
CA LEU A 662 16.19 41.08 -75.41
C LEU A 662 14.88 40.32 -75.62
N VAL A 663 14.07 40.16 -74.57
CA VAL A 663 12.71 39.61 -74.65
C VAL A 663 11.83 40.49 -75.53
N GLU A 664 11.83 41.81 -75.29
CA GLU A 664 11.09 42.77 -76.12
C GLU A 664 11.50 42.73 -77.59
N LYS A 665 12.76 42.39 -77.88
CA LYS A 665 13.32 42.28 -79.24
C LYS A 665 13.15 40.89 -79.86
N GLY A 666 12.49 39.95 -79.17
CA GLY A 666 12.33 38.56 -79.61
C GLY A 666 13.62 37.75 -79.70
N LYS A 667 14.70 38.22 -79.07
CA LYS A 667 16.03 37.54 -79.05
C LYS A 667 16.22 36.65 -77.82
N PHE A 668 15.33 36.77 -76.84
CA PHE A 668 15.31 35.93 -75.65
C PHE A 668 13.86 35.56 -75.34
N ARG A 669 13.61 34.33 -74.89
CA ARG A 669 12.24 33.89 -74.57
C ARG A 669 11.82 34.40 -73.20
N GLU A 670 10.57 34.86 -73.12
CA GLU A 670 9.97 35.37 -71.89
C GLU A 670 9.85 34.29 -70.80
N ASP A 671 9.45 33.07 -71.18
CA ASP A 671 9.32 31.92 -70.26
C ASP A 671 10.64 31.54 -69.59
N LEU A 672 11.73 31.48 -70.36
CA LEU A 672 13.07 31.24 -69.85
C LEU A 672 13.55 32.39 -68.98
N PHE A 673 13.27 33.65 -69.35
CA PHE A 673 13.64 34.80 -68.53
C PHE A 673 13.04 34.69 -67.12
N TYR A 674 11.75 34.40 -66.99
CA TYR A 674 11.11 34.24 -65.68
C TYR A 674 11.66 33.03 -64.91
N ARG A 675 12.05 31.94 -65.58
CA ARG A 675 12.66 30.78 -64.92
C ARG A 675 14.09 31.04 -64.43
N LEU A 676 14.83 31.93 -65.10
CA LEU A 676 16.16 32.35 -64.69
C LEU A 676 16.13 33.44 -63.63
N ASN A 677 15.20 34.38 -63.73
CA ASN A 677 15.09 35.57 -62.87
C ASN A 677 14.39 35.27 -61.52
N VAL A 678 14.65 34.11 -60.93
CA VAL A 678 14.07 33.72 -59.64
C VAL A 678 14.74 34.49 -58.49
N PHE A 679 16.08 34.60 -58.54
CA PHE A 679 16.83 35.40 -57.58
C PHE A 679 17.89 36.24 -58.31
N PRO A 680 17.57 37.50 -58.70
CA PRO A 680 18.52 38.39 -59.33
C PRO A 680 19.51 38.99 -58.33
N ILE A 681 20.80 38.95 -58.67
CA ILE A 681 21.87 39.65 -57.93
C ILE A 681 22.52 40.65 -58.87
N PHE A 682 22.44 41.94 -58.53
CA PHE A 682 23.05 43.02 -59.29
C PHE A 682 24.46 43.32 -58.75
N ASN A 683 25.48 42.95 -59.52
CA ASN A 683 26.87 43.22 -59.17
C ASN A 683 27.27 44.66 -59.53
N LEU A 684 27.86 45.38 -58.58
CA LEU A 684 28.23 46.78 -58.75
C LEU A 684 29.45 46.95 -59.68
N PRO A 685 29.42 47.96 -60.57
CA PRO A 685 30.61 48.40 -61.28
C PRO A 685 31.64 49.01 -60.31
N LEU A 686 32.92 48.97 -60.67
CA LEU A 686 34.01 49.39 -59.80
C LEU A 686 33.90 50.87 -59.38
N ARG A 687 33.41 51.73 -60.27
CA ARG A 687 33.16 53.16 -59.99
C ARG A 687 32.15 53.43 -58.87
N GLU A 688 31.28 52.48 -58.55
CA GLU A 688 30.28 52.61 -57.48
C GLU A 688 30.80 52.11 -56.12
N ARG A 689 31.97 51.45 -56.12
CA ARG A 689 32.66 50.88 -54.95
C ARG A 689 34.13 51.31 -54.91
N LYS A 690 34.36 52.63 -54.96
CA LYS A 690 35.72 53.20 -55.02
C LYS A 690 36.61 52.80 -53.84
N GLU A 691 36.01 52.52 -52.68
CA GLU A 691 36.70 52.05 -51.49
C GLU A 691 37.42 50.70 -51.71
N ASP A 692 37.03 49.95 -52.75
CA ASP A 692 37.65 48.67 -53.12
C ASP A 692 38.91 48.83 -53.99
N ILE A 693 39.13 50.00 -54.59
CA ILE A 693 40.21 50.21 -55.58
C ILE A 693 41.58 49.96 -54.94
N GLU A 694 41.89 50.59 -53.81
CA GLU A 694 43.17 50.40 -53.13
C GLU A 694 43.39 48.93 -52.69
N PRO A 695 42.45 48.28 -51.98
CA PRO A 695 42.58 46.85 -51.63
C PRO A 695 42.82 45.95 -52.86
N LEU A 696 42.11 46.19 -53.96
CA LEU A 696 42.29 45.45 -55.21
C LEU A 696 43.68 45.66 -55.82
N ILE A 697 44.17 46.90 -55.84
CA ILE A 697 45.53 47.22 -56.33
C ILE A 697 46.57 46.44 -55.53
N ARG A 698 46.48 46.48 -54.20
CA ARG A 698 47.42 45.77 -53.31
C ARG A 698 47.40 44.26 -53.58
N HIS A 699 46.22 43.68 -53.72
CA HIS A 699 46.08 42.27 -54.08
C HIS A 699 46.73 41.93 -55.42
N PHE A 700 46.50 42.73 -56.47
CA PHE A 700 47.11 42.49 -57.78
C PHE A 700 48.63 42.64 -57.75
N ILE A 701 49.17 43.61 -57.00
CA ILE A 701 50.62 43.76 -56.81
C ILE A 701 51.20 42.52 -56.14
N GLU A 702 50.57 42.00 -55.07
CA GLU A 702 51.01 40.77 -54.41
C GLU A 702 50.98 39.56 -55.35
N LYS A 703 49.88 39.42 -56.11
CA LYS A 703 49.71 38.36 -57.13
C LYS A 703 50.84 38.42 -58.17
N TYR A 704 51.08 39.58 -58.77
CA TYR A 704 52.06 39.74 -59.84
C TYR A 704 53.52 39.80 -59.35
N ASN A 705 53.77 40.21 -58.10
CA ASN A 705 55.09 40.05 -57.48
C ASN A 705 55.51 38.57 -57.45
N LYS A 706 54.59 37.67 -57.05
CA LYS A 706 54.83 36.23 -57.05
C LYS A 706 55.03 35.67 -58.45
N GLN A 707 54.22 36.10 -59.43
CA GLN A 707 54.24 35.57 -60.79
C GLN A 707 55.42 36.08 -61.64
N LEU A 708 55.78 37.37 -61.53
CA LEU A 708 56.83 38.01 -62.33
C LEU A 708 58.20 38.02 -61.63
N GLY A 709 58.30 37.47 -60.40
CA GLY A 709 59.52 37.50 -59.59
C GLY A 709 59.96 38.91 -59.19
N LYS A 710 59.04 39.88 -59.16
CA LYS A 710 59.31 41.27 -58.76
C LYS A 710 59.07 41.48 -57.27
N ARG A 711 59.56 42.62 -56.75
CA ARG A 711 59.37 43.05 -55.34
C ARG A 711 58.92 44.51 -55.28
N ILE A 712 57.78 44.79 -55.88
CA ILE A 712 57.13 46.10 -55.77
C ILE A 712 56.42 46.15 -54.41
N THR A 713 56.91 47.02 -53.53
CA THR A 713 56.41 47.18 -52.14
C THR A 713 55.85 48.56 -51.88
N GLU A 714 56.11 49.52 -52.77
CA GLU A 714 55.75 50.92 -52.59
C GLU A 714 54.87 51.42 -53.74
N ILE A 715 53.71 51.97 -53.39
CA ILE A 715 52.80 52.67 -54.31
C ILE A 715 52.88 54.17 -53.96
N PRO A 716 53.48 55.02 -54.82
CA PRO A 716 53.50 56.45 -54.54
C PRO A 716 52.08 57.02 -54.48
N GLN A 717 51.82 57.97 -53.58
CA GLN A 717 50.47 58.54 -53.40
C GLN A 717 49.94 59.19 -54.69
N SER A 718 50.81 59.80 -55.50
CA SER A 718 50.43 60.36 -56.80
C SER A 718 49.88 59.31 -57.77
N VAL A 719 50.44 58.09 -57.74
CA VAL A 719 50.02 56.95 -58.55
C VAL A 719 48.69 56.39 -58.02
N MET A 720 48.50 56.37 -56.69
CA MET A 720 47.23 55.94 -56.08
C MET A 720 46.09 56.90 -56.43
N ASN A 721 46.29 58.21 -56.28
CA ASN A 721 45.27 59.21 -56.60
C ASN A 721 44.85 59.12 -58.09
N GLU A 722 45.83 58.94 -58.98
CA GLU A 722 45.59 58.76 -60.42
C GLU A 722 44.73 57.51 -60.72
N LEU A 723 44.94 56.42 -59.97
CA LEU A 723 44.14 55.21 -60.08
C LEU A 723 42.74 55.37 -59.46
N GLU A 724 42.54 56.15 -58.41
CA GLU A 724 41.24 56.35 -57.77
C GLU A 724 40.31 57.32 -58.54
N GLU A 725 40.89 58.25 -59.30
CA GLU A 725 40.15 59.22 -60.10
C GLU A 725 39.49 58.60 -61.36
N TYR A 726 40.03 57.48 -61.87
CA TYR A 726 39.52 56.86 -63.09
C TYR A 726 38.23 56.03 -62.86
N GLU A 727 37.33 56.01 -63.84
CA GLU A 727 36.02 55.35 -63.72
C GLU A 727 36.02 53.85 -64.08
N TYR A 728 37.09 53.32 -64.67
CA TYR A 728 37.23 51.91 -65.08
C TYR A 728 36.03 51.36 -65.86
N PRO A 729 35.80 51.78 -67.13
CA PRO A 729 34.76 51.21 -67.98
C PRO A 729 34.88 49.69 -68.18
N GLY A 730 36.09 49.10 -68.07
CA GLY A 730 36.32 47.66 -68.04
C GLY A 730 36.36 47.04 -66.64
N ASN A 731 35.98 47.81 -65.62
CA ASN A 731 35.87 47.42 -64.22
C ASN A 731 37.16 46.79 -63.66
N VAL A 732 37.05 45.80 -62.79
CA VAL A 732 38.18 45.14 -62.11
C VAL A 732 39.16 44.51 -63.11
N ARG A 733 38.66 44.00 -64.26
CA ARG A 733 39.52 43.44 -65.31
C ARG A 733 40.43 44.50 -65.96
N GLU A 734 39.93 45.72 -66.12
CA GLU A 734 40.75 46.83 -66.61
C GLU A 734 41.78 47.28 -65.58
N LEU A 735 41.37 47.39 -64.31
CA LEU A 735 42.28 47.69 -63.21
C LEU A 735 43.42 46.64 -63.13
N GLU A 736 43.08 45.35 -63.17
CA GLU A 736 44.06 44.26 -63.15
C GLU A 736 45.08 44.39 -64.30
N ASN A 737 44.61 44.62 -65.53
CA ASN A 737 45.48 44.81 -66.70
C ASN A 737 46.36 46.08 -66.61
N LEU A 738 45.86 47.15 -65.99
CA LEU A 738 46.63 48.38 -65.76
C LEU A 738 47.75 48.13 -64.74
N ILE A 739 47.44 47.46 -63.63
CA ILE A 739 48.42 47.11 -62.61
C ILE A 739 49.46 46.12 -63.14
N GLU A 740 49.04 45.06 -63.86
CA GLU A 740 49.97 44.11 -64.47
C GLU A 740 50.99 44.81 -65.40
N ARG A 741 50.51 45.69 -66.28
CA ARG A 741 51.39 46.45 -67.19
C ARG A 741 52.32 47.39 -66.44
N ALA A 742 51.82 48.11 -65.43
CA ALA A 742 52.65 48.99 -64.61
C ALA A 742 53.71 48.18 -63.83
N MET A 743 53.37 46.98 -63.35
CA MET A 743 54.30 46.06 -62.70
C MET A 743 55.41 45.64 -63.67
N ILE A 744 55.10 45.32 -64.94
CA ILE A 744 56.10 44.94 -65.96
C ILE A 744 57.07 46.08 -66.27
N LEU A 745 56.56 47.31 -66.40
CA LEU A 745 57.35 48.48 -66.81
C LEU A 745 58.15 49.12 -65.66
N SER A 746 57.83 48.78 -64.41
CA SER A 746 58.52 49.30 -63.23
C SER A 746 59.87 48.58 -63.00
N PRO A 747 61.02 49.27 -63.01
CA PRO A 747 62.35 48.65 -62.90
C PRO A 747 62.82 48.41 -61.45
N GLY A 748 62.04 48.79 -60.44
CA GLY A 748 62.45 48.74 -59.01
C GLY A 748 61.31 48.40 -58.04
N LYS A 749 61.45 48.82 -56.78
CA LYS A 749 60.48 48.54 -55.69
C LYS A 749 59.23 49.44 -55.70
N LYS A 750 59.28 50.53 -56.47
CA LYS A 750 58.19 51.51 -56.60
C LYS A 750 57.39 51.25 -57.86
N LEU A 751 56.06 51.27 -57.75
CA LEU A 751 55.17 51.25 -58.90
C LEU A 751 55.28 52.58 -59.65
N VAL A 752 55.58 52.53 -60.94
CA VAL A 752 55.69 53.71 -61.80
C VAL A 752 54.37 53.95 -62.52
N SER A 753 53.86 55.19 -62.49
CA SER A 753 52.69 55.56 -63.30
C SER A 753 53.07 55.55 -64.79
N ASN A 754 52.44 54.64 -65.53
CA ASN A 754 52.45 54.63 -66.99
C ASN A 754 51.07 54.17 -67.50
N PHE A 755 50.01 54.66 -66.88
CA PHE A 755 48.65 54.25 -67.17
C PHE A 755 48.13 54.95 -68.42
N GLN A 756 47.87 54.19 -69.48
CA GLN A 756 47.17 54.70 -70.65
C GLN A 756 45.66 54.51 -70.45
N PHE A 757 45.03 55.48 -69.78
CA PHE A 757 43.58 55.48 -69.63
C PHE A 757 42.90 55.69 -70.98
N LYS A 758 41.91 54.87 -71.31
CA LYS A 758 41.03 55.16 -72.45
C LYS A 758 40.23 56.41 -72.08
N LYS A 759 40.34 57.49 -72.87
CA LYS A 759 39.43 58.64 -72.77
C LYS A 759 38.01 58.12 -72.89
N SER A 760 37.28 58.02 -71.78
CA SER A 760 35.86 57.67 -71.82
C SER A 760 35.14 58.80 -72.54
N LYS A 761 34.35 58.47 -73.57
CA LYS A 761 33.35 59.38 -74.11
C LYS A 761 32.24 59.50 -73.05
N SER A 762 32.51 60.24 -71.97
CA SER A 762 31.47 60.65 -71.04
C SER A 762 30.66 61.75 -71.74
N GLY A 763 29.72 61.34 -72.59
CA GLY A 763 28.57 62.18 -72.85
C GLY A 763 27.86 62.36 -71.52
N LYS A 764 28.13 63.47 -70.83
CA LYS A 764 27.20 63.98 -69.82
C LYS A 764 25.84 64.01 -70.50
N LYS A 765 24.93 63.12 -70.12
CA LYS A 765 23.51 63.40 -70.31
C LYS A 765 23.25 64.63 -69.46
N GLU A 766 23.32 65.79 -70.08
CA GLU A 766 22.63 66.96 -69.58
C GLU A 766 21.18 66.52 -69.39
N VAL A 767 20.76 66.43 -68.13
CA VAL A 767 19.35 66.56 -67.81
C VAL A 767 18.98 67.91 -68.40
N PHE A 768 18.09 67.93 -69.40
CA PHE A 768 17.60 69.16 -70.00
C PHE A 768 16.78 69.88 -68.92
N ARG A 769 17.48 70.70 -68.12
CA ARG A 769 16.89 71.51 -67.07
C ARG A 769 16.12 72.64 -67.74
N ASP A 770 14.96 72.95 -67.20
CA ASP A 770 14.19 74.09 -67.67
C ASP A 770 15.02 75.38 -67.56
N MET A 771 14.82 76.30 -68.50
CA MET A 771 15.60 77.54 -68.61
C MET A 771 15.51 78.38 -67.34
N ASP A 772 14.35 78.37 -66.67
CA ASP A 772 14.14 79.09 -65.42
C ASP A 772 14.93 78.46 -64.25
N GLU A 773 15.09 77.13 -64.23
CA GLU A 773 15.86 76.42 -63.21
C GLU A 773 17.38 76.61 -63.38
N MET A 774 17.86 76.61 -64.63
CA MET A 774 19.25 76.96 -64.92
C MET A 774 19.57 78.42 -64.59
N GLN A 775 18.66 79.35 -64.91
CA GLN A 775 18.82 80.75 -64.53
C GLN A 775 18.82 80.91 -63.00
N LYS A 776 17.95 80.22 -62.28
CA LYS A 776 17.89 80.28 -60.82
C LYS A 776 19.20 79.85 -60.17
N LEU A 777 19.74 78.70 -60.59
CA LEU A 777 21.03 78.20 -60.08
C LEU A 777 22.18 79.15 -60.40
N HIS A 778 22.21 79.72 -61.61
CA HIS A 778 23.26 80.64 -62.01
C HIS A 778 23.21 81.97 -61.23
N ILE A 779 22.00 82.49 -60.98
CA ILE A 779 21.79 83.68 -60.16
C ILE A 779 22.18 83.44 -58.71
N LEU A 780 21.83 82.28 -58.13
CA LEU A 780 22.23 81.90 -56.77
C LEU A 780 23.76 81.82 -56.62
N GLU A 781 24.46 81.25 -57.59
CA GLU A 781 25.92 81.18 -57.59
C GLU A 781 26.58 82.57 -57.67
N ALA A 782 26.04 83.46 -58.51
CA ALA A 782 26.51 84.84 -58.58
C ALA A 782 26.25 85.62 -57.27
N LEU A 783 25.10 85.39 -56.62
CA LEU A 783 24.77 85.98 -55.32
C LEU A 783 25.71 85.49 -54.21
N ARG A 784 26.08 84.20 -54.20
CA ARG A 784 27.08 83.68 -53.24
C ARG A 784 28.45 84.32 -53.45
N ARG A 785 28.92 84.41 -54.70
CA ARG A 785 30.21 85.05 -55.02
C ARG A 785 30.23 86.54 -54.71
N ALA A 786 29.08 87.20 -54.82
CA ALA A 786 28.89 88.60 -54.44
C ALA A 786 28.55 88.79 -52.94
N ASN A 787 28.62 87.73 -52.12
CA ASN A 787 28.33 87.75 -50.69
C ASN A 787 26.94 88.36 -50.35
N GLY A 788 25.94 88.03 -51.17
CA GLY A 788 24.56 88.51 -51.03
C GLY A 788 24.31 89.94 -51.54
N LYS A 789 25.31 90.60 -52.13
CA LYS A 789 25.17 91.93 -52.72
C LYS A 789 24.56 91.84 -54.13
N VAL A 790 23.35 92.38 -54.30
CA VAL A 790 22.61 92.32 -55.58
C VAL A 790 23.10 93.36 -56.60
N SER A 791 23.33 94.61 -56.17
CA SER A 791 23.61 95.77 -57.03
C SER A 791 24.93 96.48 -56.72
N GLY A 792 25.47 97.21 -57.71
CA GLY A 792 26.69 98.02 -57.62
C GLY A 792 28.00 97.24 -57.82
N LYS A 793 29.15 97.92 -57.70
CA LYS A 793 30.49 97.33 -57.96
C LYS A 793 30.75 96.12 -57.05
N GLY A 794 31.07 94.97 -57.66
CA GLY A 794 31.22 93.66 -57.02
C GLY A 794 29.91 92.94 -56.68
N GLY A 795 28.76 93.42 -57.19
CA GLY A 795 27.44 92.81 -57.00
C GLY A 795 27.13 91.69 -58.00
N ALA A 796 26.14 90.86 -57.68
CA ALA A 796 25.73 89.72 -58.51
C ALA A 796 25.26 90.15 -59.91
N ALA A 797 24.65 91.34 -60.03
CA ALA A 797 24.23 91.89 -61.33
C ALA A 797 25.42 92.18 -62.26
N GLU A 798 26.53 92.70 -61.72
CA GLU A 798 27.77 92.94 -62.48
C GLU A 798 28.45 91.63 -62.89
N LEU A 799 28.51 90.65 -61.98
CA LEU A 799 29.06 89.32 -62.27
C LEU A 799 28.28 88.57 -63.37
N LEU A 800 26.97 88.82 -63.46
CA LEU A 800 26.08 88.24 -64.47
C LEU A 800 25.96 89.09 -65.73
N GLY A 801 26.62 90.26 -65.80
CA GLY A 801 26.56 91.16 -66.96
C GLY A 801 25.16 91.73 -67.24
N MET A 802 24.33 91.91 -66.22
CA MET A 802 22.96 92.43 -66.35
C MET A 802 22.72 93.67 -65.50
N ASN A 803 21.71 94.46 -65.87
CA ASN A 803 21.32 95.65 -65.10
C ASN A 803 20.71 95.23 -63.74
N ASP A 804 21.08 95.94 -62.67
CA ASP A 804 20.59 95.74 -61.30
C ASP A 804 19.05 95.55 -61.21
N LYS A 805 18.27 96.37 -61.93
CA LYS A 805 16.80 96.27 -61.94
C LYS A 805 16.29 95.00 -62.64
N THR A 806 17.05 94.50 -63.62
CA THR A 806 16.73 93.26 -64.35
C THR A 806 17.00 92.04 -63.48
N LEU A 807 18.09 92.04 -62.71
CA LEU A 807 18.38 90.98 -61.76
C LEU A 807 17.31 90.93 -60.65
N ASP A 808 16.92 92.07 -60.09
CA ASP A 808 15.90 92.14 -59.02
C ASP A 808 14.53 91.62 -59.49
N SER A 809 14.15 91.94 -60.73
CA SER A 809 12.93 91.41 -61.37
C SER A 809 13.00 89.90 -61.59
N ARG A 810 14.15 89.35 -62.03
CA ARG A 810 14.33 87.90 -62.23
C ARG A 810 14.39 87.13 -60.91
N MET A 811 15.00 87.69 -59.87
CA MET A 811 14.99 87.09 -58.53
C MET A 811 13.57 86.95 -57.98
N LYS A 812 12.72 87.98 -58.16
CA LYS A 812 11.29 87.90 -57.80
C LYS A 812 10.52 86.88 -58.61
N LYS A 813 10.75 86.82 -59.94
CA LYS A 813 10.08 85.84 -60.83
C LYS A 813 10.45 84.39 -60.50
N LEU A 814 11.70 84.13 -60.14
CA LEU A 814 12.23 82.79 -59.86
C LEU A 814 12.12 82.38 -58.37
N GLY A 815 11.48 83.22 -57.55
CA GLY A 815 11.29 82.99 -56.11
C GLY A 815 12.60 82.84 -55.35
N ILE A 816 13.58 83.73 -55.61
CA ILE A 816 14.87 83.77 -54.91
C ILE A 816 14.78 84.80 -53.78
N GLY A 817 14.75 84.33 -52.53
CA GLY A 817 14.71 85.13 -51.31
C GLY A 817 16.07 85.22 -50.61
N ARG A 818 16.16 86.10 -49.62
CA ARG A 818 17.41 86.37 -48.86
C ARG A 818 18.00 85.14 -48.15
N PHE A 819 17.19 84.11 -47.90
CA PHE A 819 17.60 82.87 -47.25
C PHE A 819 18.16 81.81 -48.22
N ASP A 820 18.03 82.00 -49.55
CA ASP A 820 18.45 80.99 -50.53
C ASP A 820 19.96 81.04 -50.84
N PHE A 821 20.64 82.10 -50.43
CA PHE A 821 22.05 82.36 -50.73
C PHE A 821 22.86 82.86 -49.53
N VAL A 822 22.26 82.94 -48.34
CA VAL A 822 22.96 83.16 -47.07
C VAL A 822 23.21 81.77 -46.46
N THR A 823 24.48 81.41 -46.32
CA THR A 823 24.93 80.22 -45.57
C THR A 823 25.67 80.68 -44.33
#